data_AF-A0A923S8S9-F1
#
_entry.id   AF-A0A923S8S9-F1
#
_cell.length_a   1.000
_cell.length_b   1.000
_cell.length_c   1.000
_cell.angle_alpha   90.00
_cell.angle_beta   90.00
_cell.angle_gamma   90.00
#
_symmetry.space_group_name_H-M   'P 1'
#
loop_
_entity.id
_entity.type
_entity.pdbx_description
1 polymer ?
#
loop_
_entity_poly.entity_id
_entity_poly.type
_entity_poly.pdbx_seq_one_letter_code
_entity_poly.pdbx_strand_id
1 'polypeptide(L)'
;MKHITSKLLSLLLTLAMLLSMIPAAYAEGTEGTTEGSTSTEKVVAEVGETTATTETLNDSTTVTSSNAATAVGDGSENNPYTLEQLSKMTRDQYITAQKALGGTMYVTVGDYRYDKNGVLGNGKRDDTTGQIEDRNVLNGYNSNGYLGEKNDGANGKNIVFVGGKITSGATGYTSIDNIGTSLLLAVPAYTNVTFKGTTFNNVMSFNYQLYTGPWSQLGELKFDGCTFNGIIVGAIAAQTLTFNGCTFNNYENTDSANNSNPTWIRPAYGNWKKDDNEGQGDNFKSLTTINFTGNTVTSTRPVKFEYISQWDITSTVTATSNTFDITAQPGDTSIKNVGLYLGAHTDKNEFHLVADNNTKSKGTAALYTIPKGTTSLPAGSTVKDSSGNEIELTDALAWKGTKDDVLTLKTECEAKIGDAYYATLADAFAAADKTGDTVIELLDDINMTGKNWTPVGVDGYHGQGVITLNGNGKTITGLSAPLFAGGFAGKSGIVIKDLTIAGADINDTTNNQGIGAFINCVDSMTRIELDNCHLKNSKIVSTGGARVGGLIGWTSGYNNQNDGPVDTKVTLTNCSVENVTIEAKGSVGGLIGHAGANPATYHDITDCTVSGCTLTSTKDSGNYVGTLVGTANVGQITVDAASSASGNTLKQNSSASEEASDKILGRDAVNDTGLVIVDNKVVAAGTAYGDIVNKNANEVLVEVSKGHWVKPHEETVAMIGAKQYTTLPDAITAADENATVTLLKDVTVTKPIEVTKSMTLDLNGHVLTAATVSDRSESKDEKNSAIWVTAKNVNLTINGMTAGSGMKMGDTHNTEWETKVWGFVDLREGSAGSTVTINGGSYTGSTCASDNYHYTALFTVGSESKLVLNNVSAETDERVVKASGCGEVIVSGGTYNITGINAFLGAAFETKTASFTDMKLTAKYGGCVQVGSNATLENCEIKVTDIRTGDGTYLNCAVAVQYGGTATVKSGTYTAPYAAYVYNSGGTINIENGTFTGVVRADATTDTTAVINIKNGSFNGEIQKGGGPGSETISITGGTFSSDPSVHVVGNGNTNIVKRAGSEGAYTYTVLAKSGLTSGVYLTNPSGALANNYYVSSTANGVWTVSYSAPSSGGGSSSSSRRYDVSAPSVKHGDVTVSPKSASKGDTVTITVKPDSGYELDTLT
;
A
#
# COMPACT_ATOMS: atom_id res chain seq x y z
N MET A 1 4.47 31.32 36.70
CA MET A 1 4.54 32.68 37.30
C MET A 1 4.24 33.71 36.20
N LYS A 2 3.92 34.95 36.61
CA LYS A 2 3.88 36.23 35.88
C LYS A 2 4.57 36.27 34.47
N HIS A 3 4.08 37.03 33.48
CA HIS A 3 3.29 38.26 33.58
C HIS A 3 2.16 38.40 32.54
N ILE A 4 1.08 39.08 32.91
CA ILE A 4 0.03 39.61 32.02
C ILE A 4 0.32 41.08 31.74
N THR A 5 0.04 41.55 30.50
CA THR A 5 -0.37 42.94 30.22
C THR A 5 -1.45 42.97 29.14
N SER A 6 -2.72 43.03 29.56
CA SER A 6 -3.84 43.44 28.70
C SER A 6 -4.02 44.96 28.74
N LYS A 7 -4.53 45.55 27.65
CA LYS A 7 -5.31 46.80 27.73
C LYS A 7 -6.59 46.72 26.92
N LEU A 8 -7.58 46.06 27.51
CA LEU A 8 -8.96 46.53 27.41
C LEU A 8 -9.11 47.85 28.20
N LEU A 9 -10.28 48.48 28.04
CA LEU A 9 -10.96 49.43 28.93
C LEU A 9 -10.96 50.93 28.55
N SER A 10 -11.76 51.24 27.53
CA SER A 10 -12.53 52.48 27.33
C SER A 10 -13.23 52.35 25.98
N LEU A 11 -14.55 52.35 25.80
CA LEU A 11 -15.76 52.45 26.66
C LEU A 11 -16.85 51.73 25.81
N LEU A 12 -17.76 50.86 26.25
CA LEU A 12 -18.43 50.60 27.52
C LEU A 12 -19.43 51.69 27.97
N LEU A 13 -20.42 51.96 27.12
CA LEU A 13 -21.77 52.56 27.35
C LEU A 13 -22.44 52.62 25.95
N THR A 14 -23.70 52.28 25.66
CA THR A 14 -24.88 51.73 26.37
C THR A 14 -25.53 50.67 25.45
N LEU A 15 -25.85 49.45 25.88
CA LEU A 15 -26.94 49.05 26.79
C LEU A 15 -28.37 49.34 26.25
N ALA A 16 -29.02 48.27 25.75
CA ALA A 16 -30.46 47.94 25.73
C ALA A 16 -31.53 48.93 25.20
N MET A 17 -32.44 48.40 24.38
CA MET A 17 -33.83 48.04 24.74
C MET A 17 -34.35 46.99 23.72
N LEU A 18 -35.02 45.91 24.13
CA LEU A 18 -36.50 45.70 24.11
C LEU A 18 -37.17 46.14 22.79
N LEU A 19 -38.07 45.40 22.14
CA LEU A 19 -38.96 44.29 22.57
C LEU A 19 -38.84 43.08 21.61
N SER A 20 -39.16 41.81 21.89
CA SER A 20 -39.96 41.08 22.90
C SER A 20 -41.50 41.03 22.71
N MET A 21 -42.02 39.82 22.41
CA MET A 21 -43.43 39.39 22.52
C MET A 21 -44.43 39.84 21.43
N ILE A 22 -44.99 38.86 20.74
CA ILE A 22 -46.42 38.82 20.38
C ILE A 22 -46.97 37.47 20.89
N PRO A 23 -47.91 37.45 21.86
CA PRO A 23 -48.63 36.24 22.22
C PRO A 23 -49.79 35.99 21.24
N ALA A 24 -50.13 34.72 21.01
CA ALA A 24 -51.28 34.35 20.19
C ALA A 24 -52.62 34.52 20.96
N ALA A 25 -53.70 34.82 20.23
CA ALA A 25 -55.07 34.69 20.73
C ALA A 25 -56.01 34.30 19.57
N TYR A 26 -56.87 33.30 19.82
CA TYR A 26 -58.05 32.98 19.00
C TYR A 26 -59.15 34.02 19.23
N ALA A 27 -60.01 34.24 18.22
CA ALA A 27 -61.47 34.29 18.41
C ALA A 27 -62.24 34.14 17.08
N GLU A 28 -63.48 33.64 17.20
CA GLU A 28 -64.46 33.36 16.14
C GLU A 28 -65.16 34.65 15.62
N GLY A 29 -65.98 34.56 14.55
CA GLY A 29 -66.99 35.61 14.28
C GLY A 29 -67.54 35.79 12.86
N THR A 30 -68.46 34.93 12.43
CA THR A 30 -69.66 35.19 11.57
C THR A 30 -69.74 36.37 10.57
N GLU A 31 -70.04 36.01 9.31
CA GLU A 31 -71.14 36.49 8.40
C GLU A 31 -71.46 38.00 8.17
N GLY A 32 -71.89 38.33 6.94
CA GLY A 32 -72.59 39.58 6.57
C GLY A 32 -71.93 40.40 5.44
N THR A 33 -72.03 40.01 4.15
CA THR A 33 -73.09 40.36 3.17
C THR A 33 -73.35 41.87 2.88
N THR A 34 -72.99 42.27 1.65
CA THR A 34 -73.66 43.23 0.73
C THR A 34 -73.78 44.74 1.01
N GLU A 35 -73.32 45.50 -0.02
CA GLU A 35 -73.85 46.78 -0.58
C GLU A 35 -73.80 48.10 0.21
N GLY A 36 -73.63 49.24 -0.50
CA GLY A 36 -74.05 50.51 0.13
C GLY A 36 -73.80 51.92 -0.44
N SER A 37 -73.07 52.18 -1.55
CA SER A 37 -72.94 53.55 -2.14
C SER A 37 -72.21 54.62 -1.26
N THR A 38 -71.85 55.85 -1.69
CA THR A 38 -72.29 56.67 -2.83
C THR A 38 -71.21 57.67 -3.31
N SER A 39 -71.03 57.83 -4.63
CA SER A 39 -70.62 59.07 -5.35
C SER A 39 -69.21 59.67 -5.08
N THR A 40 -68.61 60.55 -5.92
CA THR A 40 -69.06 61.38 -7.05
C THR A 40 -68.01 61.52 -8.18
N GLU A 41 -68.46 61.50 -9.45
CA GLU A 41 -67.93 62.25 -10.63
C GLU A 41 -66.46 62.02 -11.13
N LYS A 42 -66.10 62.11 -12.43
CA LYS A 42 -66.81 62.39 -13.72
C LYS A 42 -65.90 61.96 -14.91
N VAL A 43 -66.46 61.47 -16.05
CA VAL A 43 -66.06 61.74 -17.49
C VAL A 43 -64.60 61.42 -17.94
N VAL A 44 -64.21 60.80 -19.07
CA VAL A 44 -64.77 60.09 -20.28
C VAL A 44 -63.51 59.59 -21.08
N ALA A 45 -63.42 58.60 -21.99
CA ALA A 45 -64.23 57.60 -22.72
C ALA A 45 -63.29 56.37 -23.04
N GLU A 46 -63.58 55.23 -23.69
CA GLU A 46 -64.43 54.85 -24.86
C GLU A 46 -63.89 55.40 -26.22
N VAL A 47 -63.83 54.69 -27.37
CA VAL A 47 -64.31 53.35 -27.84
C VAL A 47 -63.30 52.75 -28.86
N GLY A 48 -63.28 51.43 -29.11
CA GLY A 48 -62.67 50.87 -30.34
C GLY A 48 -62.53 49.33 -30.42
N GLU A 49 -63.57 48.61 -30.87
CA GLU A 49 -63.53 47.16 -31.18
C GLU A 49 -63.32 46.85 -32.68
N THR A 50 -63.05 45.57 -33.00
CA THR A 50 -63.13 44.91 -34.33
C THR A 50 -62.04 45.31 -35.35
N THR A 51 -61.71 44.52 -36.39
CA THR A 51 -62.23 43.21 -36.85
C THR A 51 -61.07 42.35 -37.38
N ALA A 52 -61.26 41.03 -37.51
CA ALA A 52 -60.35 40.16 -38.27
C ALA A 52 -60.79 40.03 -39.74
N THR A 53 -59.87 40.25 -40.69
CA THR A 53 -60.05 39.95 -42.12
C THR A 53 -58.76 39.39 -42.71
N THR A 54 -58.85 38.24 -43.38
CA THR A 54 -57.74 37.62 -44.11
C THR A 54 -57.67 38.09 -45.56
N GLU A 55 -56.48 38.44 -46.02
CA GLU A 55 -56.11 38.34 -47.43
C GLU A 55 -54.81 37.54 -47.57
N THR A 56 -54.61 36.92 -48.73
CA THR A 56 -53.45 36.12 -49.09
C THR A 56 -52.97 36.50 -50.48
N LEU A 57 -51.65 36.65 -50.69
CA LEU A 57 -50.87 35.88 -51.68
C LEU A 57 -49.44 36.43 -51.91
N ASN A 58 -48.57 35.50 -52.32
CA ASN A 58 -47.35 35.64 -53.14
C ASN A 58 -46.01 36.17 -52.55
N ASP A 59 -45.04 35.24 -52.63
CA ASP A 59 -43.60 35.36 -52.89
C ASP A 59 -42.62 36.19 -52.04
N SER A 60 -41.60 35.47 -51.57
CA SER A 60 -40.20 35.89 -51.51
C SER A 60 -39.84 37.14 -50.66
N THR A 61 -39.93 37.03 -49.33
CA THR A 61 -38.87 37.59 -48.47
C THR A 61 -38.75 36.82 -47.13
N THR A 62 -37.59 36.94 -46.50
CA THR A 62 -37.29 36.39 -45.17
C THR A 62 -38.10 37.07 -44.07
N VAL A 63 -38.92 36.30 -43.35
CA VAL A 63 -39.61 36.80 -42.14
C VAL A 63 -38.69 36.69 -40.93
N THR A 64 -38.26 37.83 -40.41
CA THR A 64 -37.75 37.94 -39.03
C THR A 64 -38.93 37.90 -38.06
N SER A 65 -38.98 36.88 -37.20
CA SER A 65 -40.03 36.77 -36.18
C SER A 65 -39.79 37.80 -35.07
N SER A 66 -40.56 38.89 -35.08
CA SER A 66 -40.61 39.88 -34.00
C SER A 66 -42.02 39.92 -33.39
N ASN A 67 -42.11 39.57 -32.10
CA ASN A 67 -43.03 40.11 -31.08
C ASN A 67 -43.06 39.19 -29.85
N ALA A 68 -41.97 39.18 -29.10
CA ALA A 68 -42.07 39.16 -27.64
C ALA A 68 -41.87 40.61 -27.16
N ALA A 69 -42.66 41.06 -26.19
CA ALA A 69 -42.58 42.44 -25.70
C ALA A 69 -41.25 42.70 -24.96
N THR A 70 -40.94 43.99 -24.74
CA THR A 70 -39.69 44.49 -24.12
C THR A 70 -39.57 44.18 -22.63
N ALA A 71 -39.53 42.89 -22.26
CA ALA A 71 -38.98 42.44 -21.00
C ALA A 71 -37.46 42.39 -21.14
N VAL A 72 -36.77 43.40 -20.61
CA VAL A 72 -35.31 43.35 -20.44
C VAL A 72 -35.06 42.36 -19.30
N GLY A 73 -34.59 41.16 -19.64
CA GLY A 73 -34.10 40.22 -18.63
C GLY A 73 -33.06 40.90 -17.75
N ASP A 74 -33.11 40.68 -16.43
CA ASP A 74 -32.14 41.24 -15.48
C ASP A 74 -30.93 40.31 -15.25
N GLY A 75 -31.02 39.06 -15.71
CA GLY A 75 -29.97 38.06 -15.63
C GLY A 75 -30.04 37.17 -14.39
N SER A 76 -31.06 37.31 -13.55
CA SER A 76 -31.36 36.36 -12.46
C SER A 76 -31.97 35.05 -12.99
N GLU A 77 -32.00 34.00 -12.16
CA GLU A 77 -32.61 32.71 -12.53
C GLU A 77 -34.09 32.82 -12.86
N ASN A 78 -34.80 33.79 -12.27
CA ASN A 78 -36.22 34.05 -12.51
C ASN A 78 -36.49 34.90 -13.76
N ASN A 79 -35.50 35.68 -14.23
CA ASN A 79 -35.63 36.60 -15.35
C ASN A 79 -34.31 36.68 -16.17
N PRO A 80 -33.90 35.59 -16.84
CA PRO A 80 -32.58 35.50 -17.47
C PRO A 80 -32.46 36.43 -18.69
N TYR A 81 -31.22 36.77 -19.06
CA TYR A 81 -30.95 37.44 -20.34
C TYR A 81 -31.24 36.51 -21.53
N THR A 82 -31.53 37.05 -22.71
CA THR A 82 -31.49 36.26 -23.95
C THR A 82 -30.06 36.15 -24.50
N LEU A 83 -29.79 35.15 -25.36
CA LEU A 83 -28.53 35.10 -26.11
C LEU A 83 -28.26 36.40 -26.89
N GLU A 84 -29.29 37.04 -27.45
CA GLU A 84 -29.14 38.30 -28.19
C GLU A 84 -28.71 39.46 -27.27
N GLN A 85 -29.20 39.50 -26.02
CA GLN A 85 -28.72 40.47 -25.02
C GLN A 85 -27.26 40.22 -24.67
N LEU A 86 -26.87 38.97 -24.36
CA LEU A 86 -25.49 38.61 -24.04
C LEU A 86 -24.53 38.94 -25.19
N SER A 87 -24.89 38.59 -26.43
CA SER A 87 -24.08 38.89 -27.63
C SER A 87 -24.01 40.38 -27.99
N LYS A 88 -24.76 41.26 -27.30
CA LYS A 88 -24.68 42.72 -27.45
C LYS A 88 -24.06 43.44 -26.24
N MET A 89 -23.68 42.72 -25.18
CA MET A 89 -23.01 43.33 -24.03
C MET A 89 -21.57 43.75 -24.37
N THR A 90 -21.19 44.96 -23.95
CA THR A 90 -19.77 45.33 -23.83
C THR A 90 -19.17 44.73 -22.56
N ARG A 91 -17.83 44.68 -22.47
CA ARG A 91 -17.13 44.15 -21.29
C ARG A 91 -17.52 44.89 -20.01
N ASP A 92 -17.64 46.22 -20.07
CA ASP A 92 -17.99 47.06 -18.92
C ASP A 92 -19.48 46.93 -18.52
N GLN A 93 -20.38 46.68 -19.48
CA GLN A 93 -21.77 46.31 -19.20
C GLN A 93 -21.87 44.96 -18.49
N TYR A 94 -21.12 43.97 -18.95
CA TYR A 94 -21.06 42.65 -18.33
C TYR A 94 -20.48 42.71 -16.90
N ILE A 95 -19.42 43.49 -16.66
CA ILE A 95 -18.88 43.76 -15.31
C ILE A 95 -19.97 44.36 -14.41
N THR A 96 -20.73 45.33 -14.93
CA THR A 96 -21.81 45.99 -14.19
C THR A 96 -22.94 45.02 -13.84
N ALA A 97 -23.38 44.19 -14.80
CA ALA A 97 -24.41 43.18 -14.60
C ALA A 97 -23.97 42.09 -13.62
N GLN A 98 -22.77 41.52 -13.78
CA GLN A 98 -22.22 40.53 -12.85
C GLN A 98 -22.07 41.09 -11.43
N LYS A 99 -21.72 42.37 -11.27
CA LYS A 99 -21.68 43.03 -9.95
C LYS A 99 -23.06 43.16 -9.31
N ALA A 100 -24.10 43.45 -10.09
CA ALA A 100 -25.48 43.51 -9.60
C ALA A 100 -26.04 42.12 -9.24
N LEU A 101 -25.65 41.09 -9.99
CA LEU A 101 -26.08 39.70 -9.83
C LEU A 101 -25.25 38.87 -8.83
N GLY A 102 -24.30 39.48 -8.13
CA GLY A 102 -23.42 38.77 -7.18
C GLY A 102 -22.41 37.80 -7.82
N GLY A 103 -22.25 37.82 -9.14
CA GLY A 103 -21.26 37.03 -9.89
C GLY A 103 -21.79 35.82 -10.67
N THR A 104 -23.12 35.62 -10.73
CA THR A 104 -23.76 34.57 -11.56
C THR A 104 -24.81 35.16 -12.49
N MET A 105 -24.62 35.01 -13.79
CA MET A 105 -25.54 35.50 -14.83
C MET A 105 -26.26 34.33 -15.52
N TYR A 106 -27.58 34.39 -15.60
CA TYR A 106 -28.41 33.40 -16.28
C TYR A 106 -28.80 33.87 -17.69
N VAL A 107 -28.82 32.95 -18.66
CA VAL A 107 -29.08 33.27 -20.08
C VAL A 107 -29.95 32.18 -20.74
N THR A 108 -31.12 32.51 -21.32
CA THR A 108 -31.95 31.55 -22.07
C THR A 108 -31.38 31.26 -23.45
N VAL A 109 -31.29 29.97 -23.81
CA VAL A 109 -30.69 29.51 -25.09
C VAL A 109 -31.62 29.66 -26.31
N GLY A 110 -32.93 29.40 -26.17
CA GLY A 110 -33.84 29.33 -27.32
C GLY A 110 -33.60 28.09 -28.20
N ASP A 111 -33.83 28.17 -29.52
CA ASP A 111 -33.38 27.17 -30.51
C ASP A 111 -32.25 27.78 -31.35
N TYR A 112 -31.03 27.72 -30.79
CA TYR A 112 -29.84 28.28 -31.41
C TYR A 112 -29.26 27.31 -32.46
N ARG A 113 -28.96 27.82 -33.65
CA ARG A 113 -28.47 27.03 -34.78
C ARG A 113 -27.33 27.75 -35.49
N TYR A 114 -26.33 26.99 -35.94
CA TYR A 114 -25.20 27.52 -36.69
C TYR A 114 -24.67 26.48 -37.68
N ASP A 115 -24.23 26.92 -38.88
CA ASP A 115 -23.81 25.98 -39.94
C ASP A 115 -22.46 25.35 -39.64
N LYS A 116 -21.42 26.19 -39.46
CA LYS A 116 -20.03 25.76 -39.25
C LYS A 116 -19.41 26.35 -37.99
N ASN A 117 -19.58 27.66 -37.80
CA ASN A 117 -19.03 28.40 -36.67
C ASN A 117 -20.18 29.07 -35.90
N GLY A 118 -20.35 28.71 -34.64
CA GLY A 118 -21.28 29.35 -33.69
C GLY A 118 -20.51 30.19 -32.67
N VAL A 119 -21.20 31.13 -32.04
CA VAL A 119 -20.67 31.99 -30.97
C VAL A 119 -21.74 32.18 -29.89
N LEU A 120 -21.37 31.93 -28.62
CA LEU A 120 -22.15 32.31 -27.45
C LEU A 120 -21.38 33.39 -26.69
N GLY A 121 -22.06 34.48 -26.32
CA GLY A 121 -21.39 35.74 -25.96
C GLY A 121 -21.02 36.55 -27.21
N ASN A 122 -19.96 37.35 -27.15
CA ASN A 122 -19.45 38.07 -28.32
C ASN A 122 -17.92 38.23 -28.28
N GLY A 123 -17.35 38.34 -29.48
CA GLY A 123 -15.92 38.18 -29.72
C GLY A 123 -15.67 37.33 -30.97
N LYS A 124 -14.39 37.19 -31.31
CA LYS A 124 -13.89 36.27 -32.34
C LYS A 124 -12.69 35.51 -31.76
N ARG A 125 -12.45 34.29 -32.23
CA ARG A 125 -11.13 33.68 -32.07
C ARG A 125 -10.23 34.21 -33.17
N ASP A 126 -9.18 34.93 -32.80
CA ASP A 126 -8.19 35.50 -33.72
C ASP A 126 -6.83 35.46 -33.04
N ASP A 127 -6.03 34.45 -33.38
CA ASP A 127 -4.77 34.13 -32.71
C ASP A 127 -3.59 35.04 -33.16
N THR A 128 -3.87 36.15 -33.88
CA THR A 128 -2.85 37.06 -34.44
C THR A 128 -2.20 37.95 -33.36
N THR A 129 -0.87 37.94 -33.29
CA THR A 129 -0.09 38.77 -32.36
C THR A 129 -0.24 40.28 -32.60
N GLY A 130 -0.18 41.08 -31.53
CA GLY A 130 -0.08 42.55 -31.63
C GLY A 130 -1.37 43.31 -31.98
N GLN A 131 -2.54 42.67 -31.82
CA GLN A 131 -3.84 43.36 -31.83
C GLN A 131 -3.94 44.38 -30.64
N ILE A 132 -5.04 45.12 -30.52
CA ILE A 132 -5.35 46.03 -29.37
C ILE A 132 -6.50 45.42 -28.53
N GLU A 133 -6.72 45.86 -27.28
CA GLU A 133 -7.93 45.48 -26.50
C GLU A 133 -9.18 46.12 -27.11
N ASP A 134 -10.22 45.32 -27.33
CA ASP A 134 -11.55 45.80 -27.72
C ASP A 134 -12.55 45.51 -26.59
N ARG A 135 -12.96 46.56 -25.87
CA ARG A 135 -13.95 46.46 -24.77
C ARG A 135 -15.40 46.34 -25.25
N ASN A 136 -15.66 46.42 -26.55
CA ASN A 136 -17.01 46.16 -27.09
C ASN A 136 -17.35 44.66 -27.10
N VAL A 137 -16.37 43.78 -26.88
CA VAL A 137 -16.56 42.33 -26.79
C VAL A 137 -16.19 41.78 -25.41
N LEU A 138 -16.77 40.63 -25.04
CA LEU A 138 -16.45 39.94 -23.79
C LEU A 138 -15.08 39.24 -23.84
N ASN A 139 -14.69 38.71 -25.02
CA ASN A 139 -13.39 38.04 -25.23
C ASN A 139 -12.83 38.24 -26.65
N GLY A 140 -11.51 38.19 -26.78
CA GLY A 140 -10.69 38.55 -27.95
C GLY A 140 -9.21 38.69 -27.55
N TYR A 141 -8.28 38.68 -28.51
CA TYR A 141 -6.84 38.43 -28.29
C TYR A 141 -6.12 39.23 -27.17
N ASN A 142 -6.51 40.49 -26.91
CA ASN A 142 -5.92 41.30 -25.82
C ASN A 142 -6.91 41.63 -24.71
N SER A 143 -7.98 40.83 -24.59
CA SER A 143 -8.84 40.91 -23.40
C SER A 143 -7.98 40.63 -22.18
N ASN A 144 -8.22 41.39 -21.12
CA ASN A 144 -7.60 41.16 -19.82
C ASN A 144 -7.85 39.70 -19.38
N GLY A 145 -6.77 38.93 -19.22
CA GLY A 145 -6.79 37.52 -18.81
C GLY A 145 -6.39 37.30 -17.35
N TYR A 146 -6.15 38.36 -16.58
CA TYR A 146 -5.69 38.23 -15.19
C TYR A 146 -6.83 37.79 -14.25
N LEU A 147 -6.53 36.87 -13.34
CA LEU A 147 -7.45 36.44 -12.28
C LEU A 147 -7.25 37.22 -10.95
N GLY A 148 -6.00 37.59 -10.64
CA GLY A 148 -5.59 38.31 -9.42
C GLY A 148 -5.58 39.84 -9.55
N GLU A 149 -4.54 40.51 -9.03
CA GLU A 149 -4.45 41.98 -8.83
C GLU A 149 -4.76 42.89 -10.03
N LYS A 150 -4.74 42.35 -11.26
CA LYS A 150 -5.01 43.08 -12.51
C LYS A 150 -6.37 42.72 -13.14
N ASN A 151 -7.16 41.85 -12.52
CA ASN A 151 -8.50 41.48 -12.98
C ASN A 151 -9.40 42.74 -13.00
N ASP A 152 -10.00 43.07 -14.15
CA ASP A 152 -10.90 44.23 -14.30
C ASP A 152 -12.33 43.97 -13.80
N GLY A 153 -12.58 42.79 -13.21
CA GLY A 153 -13.86 42.40 -12.61
C GLY A 153 -14.70 41.49 -13.49
N ALA A 154 -14.33 41.30 -14.76
CA ALA A 154 -15.05 40.41 -15.68
C ALA A 154 -14.63 38.93 -15.53
N ASN A 155 -13.39 38.69 -15.10
CA ASN A 155 -12.81 37.35 -15.06
C ASN A 155 -13.17 36.63 -13.75
N GLY A 156 -13.30 35.30 -13.80
CA GLY A 156 -13.69 34.50 -12.63
C GLY A 156 -15.14 34.74 -12.21
N LYS A 157 -16.09 34.52 -13.13
CA LYS A 157 -17.55 34.72 -12.97
C LYS A 157 -18.32 33.52 -13.51
N ASN A 158 -19.58 33.37 -13.15
CA ASN A 158 -20.43 32.27 -13.62
C ASN A 158 -21.40 32.75 -14.71
N ILE A 159 -21.59 31.96 -15.76
CA ILE A 159 -22.64 32.13 -16.77
C ILE A 159 -23.41 30.81 -16.89
N VAL A 160 -24.73 30.85 -16.67
CA VAL A 160 -25.63 29.68 -16.70
C VAL A 160 -26.58 29.79 -17.88
N PHE A 161 -26.27 29.07 -18.95
CA PHE A 161 -27.15 28.89 -20.10
C PHE A 161 -28.28 27.92 -19.74
N VAL A 162 -29.52 28.42 -19.67
CA VAL A 162 -30.69 27.64 -19.22
C VAL A 162 -31.57 27.17 -20.38
N GLY A 163 -31.87 25.86 -20.37
CA GLY A 163 -32.79 25.18 -21.25
C GLY A 163 -32.41 25.22 -22.73
N GLY A 164 -33.42 25.15 -23.59
CA GLY A 164 -33.30 25.33 -25.04
C GLY A 164 -32.52 24.23 -25.77
N LYS A 165 -32.16 24.55 -27.00
CA LYS A 165 -31.59 23.65 -28.00
C LYS A 165 -30.43 24.33 -28.72
N ILE A 166 -29.33 23.59 -28.92
CA ILE A 166 -28.18 24.00 -29.73
C ILE A 166 -28.01 22.97 -30.84
N THR A 167 -27.91 23.45 -32.09
CA THR A 167 -27.82 22.59 -33.29
C THR A 167 -26.66 23.03 -34.18
N SER A 168 -25.70 22.12 -34.38
CA SER A 168 -24.57 22.29 -35.29
C SER A 168 -24.94 21.77 -36.69
N GLY A 169 -24.49 22.45 -37.75
CA GLY A 169 -24.70 21.99 -39.13
C GLY A 169 -23.83 20.78 -39.52
N ALA A 170 -22.77 20.47 -38.77
CA ALA A 170 -21.90 19.32 -39.03
C ALA A 170 -22.45 18.04 -38.39
N THR A 171 -22.69 17.01 -39.22
CA THR A 171 -23.23 15.71 -38.81
C THR A 171 -22.17 14.64 -38.53
N GLY A 172 -20.91 14.87 -38.91
CA GLY A 172 -19.81 13.93 -38.73
C GLY A 172 -18.46 14.62 -38.66
N TYR A 173 -17.40 13.83 -38.46
CA TYR A 173 -16.01 14.27 -38.49
C TYR A 173 -15.02 13.11 -38.68
N THR A 174 -13.85 13.41 -39.26
CA THR A 174 -12.83 12.40 -39.63
C THR A 174 -11.73 12.20 -38.60
N SER A 175 -11.32 13.26 -37.87
CA SER A 175 -10.40 13.18 -36.71
C SER A 175 -10.76 14.25 -35.68
N ILE A 176 -10.36 14.06 -34.42
CA ILE A 176 -10.33 15.12 -33.39
C ILE A 176 -9.48 16.32 -33.82
N ASP A 177 -8.52 16.13 -34.73
CA ASP A 177 -7.68 17.21 -35.28
C ASP A 177 -8.34 17.94 -36.47
N ASN A 178 -9.45 17.40 -37.00
CA ASN A 178 -10.19 17.96 -38.14
C ASN A 178 -11.70 17.71 -37.99
N ILE A 179 -12.30 18.49 -37.09
CA ILE A 179 -13.71 18.33 -36.66
C ILE A 179 -14.69 19.02 -37.62
N GLY A 180 -14.24 20.00 -38.41
CA GLY A 180 -15.07 20.73 -39.36
C GLY A 180 -16.03 21.77 -38.77
N THR A 181 -16.37 21.71 -37.48
CA THR A 181 -17.28 22.64 -36.77
C THR A 181 -16.65 23.24 -35.51
N SER A 182 -17.13 24.41 -35.07
CA SER A 182 -16.66 25.12 -33.86
C SER A 182 -17.79 25.94 -33.22
N LEU A 183 -17.96 25.84 -31.91
CA LEU A 183 -18.82 26.68 -31.07
C LEU A 183 -17.94 27.49 -30.11
N LEU A 184 -17.73 28.77 -30.40
CA LEU A 184 -16.90 29.65 -29.61
C LEU A 184 -17.64 30.13 -28.35
N LEU A 185 -17.09 29.84 -27.19
CA LEU A 185 -17.52 30.41 -25.91
C LEU A 185 -16.79 31.75 -25.72
N ALA A 186 -17.35 32.80 -26.33
CA ALA A 186 -16.80 34.16 -26.33
C ALA A 186 -17.20 34.90 -25.04
N VAL A 187 -16.63 34.43 -23.93
CA VAL A 187 -16.88 34.89 -22.56
C VAL A 187 -15.54 35.15 -21.84
N PRO A 188 -15.46 35.97 -20.77
CA PRO A 188 -14.20 36.40 -20.18
C PRO A 188 -13.36 35.26 -19.55
N ALA A 189 -12.11 35.57 -19.21
CA ALA A 189 -11.16 34.60 -18.66
C ALA A 189 -11.64 33.97 -17.34
N TYR A 190 -11.37 32.68 -17.18
CA TYR A 190 -11.74 31.88 -16.02
C TYR A 190 -13.26 31.91 -15.71
N THR A 191 -14.10 32.15 -16.72
CA THR A 191 -15.56 32.03 -16.57
C THR A 191 -15.95 30.57 -16.37
N ASN A 192 -16.87 30.32 -15.43
CA ASN A 192 -17.53 29.04 -15.25
C ASN A 192 -18.79 29.02 -16.13
N VAL A 193 -18.75 28.27 -17.22
CA VAL A 193 -19.85 28.15 -18.19
C VAL A 193 -20.65 26.90 -17.86
N THR A 194 -21.87 27.06 -17.37
CA THR A 194 -22.81 25.95 -17.14
C THR A 194 -23.91 25.96 -18.20
N PHE A 195 -24.18 24.81 -18.82
CA PHE A 195 -25.41 24.53 -19.55
C PHE A 195 -26.33 23.70 -18.65
N LYS A 196 -27.55 24.17 -18.40
CA LYS A 196 -28.52 23.59 -17.46
C LYS A 196 -29.79 23.18 -18.22
N GLY A 197 -29.96 21.88 -18.48
CA GLY A 197 -31.09 21.32 -19.22
C GLY A 197 -31.11 21.60 -20.74
N THR A 198 -29.97 21.95 -21.34
CA THR A 198 -29.86 22.24 -22.78
C THR A 198 -29.76 20.96 -23.63
N THR A 199 -30.41 20.95 -24.79
CA THR A 199 -30.32 19.85 -25.77
C THR A 199 -29.35 20.17 -26.91
N PHE A 200 -28.24 19.45 -26.99
CA PHE A 200 -27.24 19.54 -28.07
C PHE A 200 -27.53 18.52 -29.18
N ASN A 201 -27.29 18.88 -30.44
CA ASN A 201 -27.65 18.04 -31.59
C ASN A 201 -26.57 18.12 -32.68
N ASN A 202 -26.21 16.96 -33.23
CA ASN A 202 -25.10 16.75 -34.17
C ASN A 202 -23.72 17.00 -33.51
N VAL A 203 -22.67 17.25 -34.28
CA VAL A 203 -21.29 17.34 -33.76
C VAL A 203 -21.03 18.70 -33.09
N MET A 204 -20.59 18.69 -31.83
CA MET A 204 -20.22 19.86 -31.03
C MET A 204 -18.72 19.90 -30.77
N SER A 205 -18.16 21.11 -30.86
CA SER A 205 -16.74 21.39 -30.65
C SER A 205 -16.61 22.70 -29.91
N PHE A 206 -16.40 22.65 -28.59
CA PHE A 206 -16.34 23.85 -27.75
C PHE A 206 -14.95 24.48 -27.87
N ASN A 207 -14.92 25.75 -28.27
CA ASN A 207 -13.69 26.50 -28.58
C ASN A 207 -13.64 27.77 -27.73
N TYR A 208 -12.44 28.29 -27.48
CA TYR A 208 -12.18 29.43 -26.59
C TYR A 208 -10.98 30.24 -27.09
N GLN A 209 -10.94 31.54 -26.78
CA GLN A 209 -9.84 32.45 -27.11
C GLN A 209 -8.72 32.34 -26.06
N LEU A 210 -7.83 31.37 -26.25
CA LEU A 210 -6.70 31.11 -25.33
C LEU A 210 -5.78 32.32 -25.16
N TYR A 211 -5.35 32.89 -26.29
CA TYR A 211 -4.46 34.04 -26.31
C TYR A 211 -5.21 35.27 -25.77
N THR A 212 -4.76 35.76 -24.63
CA THR A 212 -5.29 36.91 -23.88
C THR A 212 -4.10 37.58 -23.18
N GLY A 213 -4.31 38.68 -22.45
CA GLY A 213 -3.24 39.33 -21.68
C GLY A 213 -3.37 39.11 -20.17
N PRO A 214 -2.70 38.11 -19.54
CA PRO A 214 -1.95 36.99 -20.12
C PRO A 214 -2.89 35.91 -20.67
N TRP A 215 -2.34 34.81 -21.19
CA TRP A 215 -3.14 33.68 -21.72
C TRP A 215 -4.09 33.12 -20.64
N SER A 216 -5.23 32.62 -21.09
CA SER A 216 -6.30 32.17 -20.21
C SER A 216 -7.13 31.03 -20.83
N GLN A 217 -8.05 30.52 -20.04
CA GLN A 217 -8.99 29.45 -20.35
C GLN A 217 -10.28 29.68 -19.55
N LEU A 218 -11.26 28.80 -19.68
CA LEU A 218 -12.41 28.77 -18.77
C LEU A 218 -12.02 28.23 -17.39
N GLY A 219 -12.81 28.54 -16.36
CA GLY A 219 -12.67 27.93 -15.03
C GLY A 219 -13.28 26.53 -15.08
N GLU A 220 -14.59 26.47 -15.27
CA GLU A 220 -15.35 25.25 -15.52
C GLU A 220 -16.10 25.33 -16.87
N LEU A 221 -16.15 24.21 -17.60
CA LEU A 221 -17.17 23.94 -18.61
C LEU A 221 -18.08 22.82 -18.11
N LYS A 222 -19.33 23.15 -17.78
CA LYS A 222 -20.28 22.26 -17.13
C LYS A 222 -21.53 22.02 -17.97
N PHE A 223 -22.01 20.78 -17.93
CA PHE A 223 -23.28 20.33 -18.48
C PHE A 223 -24.06 19.65 -17.36
N ASP A 224 -25.26 20.14 -17.08
CA ASP A 224 -26.06 19.82 -15.90
C ASP A 224 -27.48 19.43 -16.35
N GLY A 225 -27.81 18.14 -16.32
CA GLY A 225 -29.06 17.60 -16.87
C GLY A 225 -29.23 17.77 -18.40
N CYS A 226 -28.13 17.94 -19.14
CA CYS A 226 -28.16 18.16 -20.58
C CYS A 226 -28.44 16.87 -21.38
N THR A 227 -28.99 17.02 -22.59
CA THR A 227 -29.22 15.91 -23.53
C THR A 227 -28.37 16.08 -24.78
N PHE A 228 -27.64 15.04 -25.16
CA PHE A 228 -26.78 15.01 -26.35
C PHE A 228 -27.36 14.05 -27.40
N ASN A 229 -27.94 14.62 -28.45
CA ASN A 229 -28.35 13.95 -29.69
C ASN A 229 -27.22 14.09 -30.72
N GLY A 230 -26.00 13.70 -30.35
CA GLY A 230 -24.79 14.16 -31.01
C GLY A 230 -23.51 13.72 -30.30
N ILE A 231 -22.39 14.29 -30.72
CA ILE A 231 -21.05 13.98 -30.22
C ILE A 231 -20.37 15.26 -29.75
N ILE A 232 -19.64 15.20 -28.63
CA ILE A 232 -18.72 16.26 -28.21
C ILE A 232 -17.30 15.84 -28.56
N VAL A 233 -16.59 16.62 -29.37
CA VAL A 233 -15.22 16.31 -29.76
C VAL A 233 -14.36 17.57 -29.78
N GLY A 234 -13.10 17.45 -29.32
CA GLY A 234 -12.11 18.52 -29.41
C GLY A 234 -11.17 18.64 -28.22
N ALA A 235 -10.32 19.66 -28.29
CA ALA A 235 -9.45 20.07 -27.20
C ALA A 235 -10.18 21.11 -26.33
N ILE A 236 -10.40 20.82 -25.05
CA ILE A 236 -11.16 21.68 -24.14
C ILE A 236 -10.22 22.58 -23.34
N ALA A 237 -10.48 23.89 -23.41
CA ALA A 237 -9.76 24.95 -22.70
C ALA A 237 -10.52 25.36 -21.44
N ALA A 238 -10.48 24.51 -20.41
CA ALA A 238 -11.07 24.76 -19.09
C ALA A 238 -10.25 24.03 -18.02
N GLN A 239 -10.14 24.57 -16.81
CA GLN A 239 -9.51 23.85 -15.69
C GLN A 239 -10.33 22.61 -15.30
N THR A 240 -11.66 22.80 -15.20
CA THR A 240 -12.63 21.75 -14.88
C THR A 240 -13.58 21.49 -16.05
N LEU A 241 -13.90 20.22 -16.30
CA LEU A 241 -14.93 19.78 -17.23
C LEU A 241 -15.93 18.88 -16.49
N THR A 242 -17.20 19.27 -16.44
CA THR A 242 -18.22 18.55 -15.65
C THR A 242 -19.40 18.12 -16.51
N PHE A 243 -19.74 16.83 -16.47
CA PHE A 243 -20.98 16.26 -16.97
C PHE A 243 -21.75 15.65 -15.79
N ASN A 244 -22.84 16.31 -15.39
CA ASN A 244 -23.65 15.91 -14.26
C ASN A 244 -25.07 15.56 -14.71
N GLY A 245 -25.48 14.30 -14.52
CA GLY A 245 -26.84 13.84 -14.85
C GLY A 245 -27.23 13.94 -16.33
N CYS A 246 -26.26 14.00 -17.26
CA CYS A 246 -26.54 14.16 -18.68
C CYS A 246 -27.00 12.84 -19.33
N THR A 247 -27.77 12.96 -20.40
CA THR A 247 -28.15 11.83 -21.27
C THR A 247 -27.46 11.94 -22.62
N PHE A 248 -26.64 10.94 -22.98
CA PHE A 248 -26.03 10.81 -24.30
C PHE A 248 -26.77 9.73 -25.09
N ASN A 249 -27.49 10.14 -26.14
CA ASN A 249 -28.20 9.23 -27.02
C ASN A 249 -27.28 8.68 -28.11
N ASN A 250 -27.53 7.46 -28.59
CA ASN A 250 -26.71 6.86 -29.64
C ASN A 250 -26.77 7.69 -30.92
N TYR A 251 -25.60 8.08 -31.41
CA TYR A 251 -25.44 8.92 -32.60
C TYR A 251 -24.34 8.31 -33.49
N GLU A 252 -24.64 8.11 -34.77
CA GLU A 252 -23.67 7.62 -35.75
C GLU A 252 -23.01 8.80 -36.47
N ASN A 253 -21.67 8.86 -36.40
CA ASN A 253 -20.87 9.87 -37.10
C ASN A 253 -20.91 9.61 -38.62
N THR A 254 -21.48 10.56 -39.39
CA THR A 254 -21.71 10.40 -40.84
C THR A 254 -20.45 10.23 -41.68
N ASP A 255 -19.30 10.65 -41.16
CA ASP A 255 -18.03 10.71 -41.90
C ASP A 255 -17.11 9.54 -41.53
N SER A 256 -17.28 8.99 -40.33
CA SER A 256 -16.55 7.83 -39.83
C SER A 256 -17.31 7.18 -38.68
N ALA A 257 -18.08 6.12 -38.97
CA ALA A 257 -18.84 5.39 -37.95
C ALA A 257 -17.96 4.86 -36.80
N ASN A 258 -16.67 4.57 -37.05
CA ASN A 258 -15.73 4.17 -35.98
C ASN A 258 -15.45 5.30 -34.96
N ASN A 259 -15.67 6.56 -35.32
CA ASN A 259 -15.52 7.75 -34.49
C ASN A 259 -16.87 8.20 -33.89
N SER A 260 -17.77 7.26 -33.57
CA SER A 260 -19.08 7.54 -32.96
C SER A 260 -19.03 7.60 -31.43
N ASN A 261 -17.94 8.13 -30.87
CA ASN A 261 -17.75 8.29 -29.43
C ASN A 261 -18.65 9.41 -28.89
N PRO A 262 -19.41 9.25 -27.79
CA PRO A 262 -20.25 10.32 -27.23
C PRO A 262 -19.44 11.54 -26.81
N THR A 263 -18.26 11.30 -26.26
CA THR A 263 -17.19 12.27 -26.08
C THR A 263 -15.91 11.74 -26.71
N TRP A 264 -15.16 12.59 -27.40
CA TRP A 264 -13.73 12.38 -27.67
C TRP A 264 -13.01 13.68 -27.33
N ILE A 265 -12.54 13.76 -26.09
CA ILE A 265 -12.04 14.99 -25.48
C ILE A 265 -10.58 14.82 -25.04
N ARG A 266 -9.78 15.87 -25.23
CA ARG A 266 -8.43 16.02 -24.68
C ARG A 266 -8.23 17.44 -24.10
N PRO A 267 -7.20 17.70 -23.29
CA PRO A 267 -6.87 19.05 -22.86
C PRO A 267 -6.50 19.97 -24.04
N ALA A 268 -6.78 21.26 -23.93
CA ALA A 268 -6.20 22.28 -24.81
C ALA A 268 -4.92 22.84 -24.21
N TYR A 269 -3.77 22.39 -24.71
CA TYR A 269 -2.45 22.95 -24.41
C TYR A 269 -1.84 23.64 -25.64
N GLY A 270 -0.83 24.47 -25.41
CA GLY A 270 -0.12 25.16 -26.48
C GLY A 270 0.56 24.18 -27.46
N ASN A 271 0.44 24.49 -28.75
CA ASN A 271 1.28 24.08 -29.90
C ASN A 271 2.01 22.72 -29.94
N TRP A 272 1.46 21.69 -29.29
CA TRP A 272 1.87 20.29 -29.36
C TRP A 272 3.21 19.94 -28.70
N LYS A 273 3.80 20.85 -27.92
CA LYS A 273 5.05 20.61 -27.18
C LYS A 273 4.88 20.96 -25.69
N LYS A 274 5.79 20.46 -24.87
CA LYS A 274 5.88 20.82 -23.45
C LYS A 274 6.20 22.30 -23.27
N ASP A 275 7.14 22.79 -24.08
CA ASP A 275 7.74 24.12 -24.04
C ASP A 275 6.70 25.25 -24.13
N ASP A 276 5.58 25.04 -24.85
CA ASP A 276 4.53 26.05 -25.06
C ASP A 276 3.79 26.46 -23.76
N ASN A 277 3.87 25.62 -22.71
CA ASN A 277 3.32 25.91 -21.38
C ASN A 277 4.33 26.60 -20.45
N GLU A 278 5.61 26.71 -20.81
CA GLU A 278 6.62 27.33 -19.95
C GLU A 278 6.37 28.83 -19.76
N GLY A 279 6.45 29.31 -18.52
CA GLY A 279 6.24 30.72 -18.17
C GLY A 279 4.78 31.20 -18.13
N GLN A 280 3.78 30.37 -18.48
CA GLN A 280 2.35 30.76 -18.49
C GLN A 280 1.74 30.90 -17.08
N GLY A 281 2.37 30.30 -16.06
CA GLY A 281 1.96 30.37 -14.64
C GLY A 281 0.86 29.37 -14.25
N ASP A 282 0.72 29.14 -12.94
CA ASP A 282 -0.02 27.99 -12.40
C ASP A 282 -1.50 27.86 -12.76
N ASN A 283 -2.15 28.94 -13.19
CA ASN A 283 -3.57 28.94 -13.55
C ASN A 283 -3.83 28.42 -14.98
N PHE A 284 -2.81 28.30 -15.83
CA PHE A 284 -2.92 27.85 -17.21
C PHE A 284 -2.70 26.32 -17.34
N LYS A 285 -3.61 25.55 -16.72
CA LYS A 285 -3.60 24.07 -16.70
C LYS A 285 -4.99 23.54 -17.11
N SER A 286 -5.07 22.84 -18.24
CA SER A 286 -6.33 22.41 -18.86
C SER A 286 -6.72 20.99 -18.41
N LEU A 287 -7.99 20.81 -18.05
CA LEU A 287 -8.59 19.55 -17.60
C LEU A 287 -7.92 18.87 -16.40
N THR A 288 -7.38 19.67 -15.46
CA THR A 288 -6.92 19.17 -14.16
C THR A 288 -8.02 18.44 -13.38
N THR A 289 -9.29 18.68 -13.70
CA THR A 289 -10.43 17.91 -13.18
C THR A 289 -11.45 17.61 -14.27
N ILE A 290 -11.80 16.33 -14.41
CA ILE A 290 -12.88 15.85 -15.29
C ILE A 290 -13.91 15.12 -14.42
N ASN A 291 -15.08 15.72 -14.24
CA ASN A 291 -16.21 15.10 -13.55
C ASN A 291 -17.19 14.52 -14.59
N PHE A 292 -17.49 13.24 -14.46
CA PHE A 292 -18.48 12.52 -15.25
C PHE A 292 -19.38 11.76 -14.27
N THR A 293 -20.40 12.44 -13.74
CA THR A 293 -21.22 11.98 -12.62
C THR A 293 -22.69 11.77 -12.99
N GLY A 294 -23.23 10.58 -12.72
CA GLY A 294 -24.66 10.28 -12.87
C GLY A 294 -25.19 10.23 -14.32
N ASN A 295 -24.32 10.13 -15.33
CA ASN A 295 -24.72 10.23 -16.73
C ASN A 295 -25.27 8.90 -17.27
N THR A 296 -26.25 8.98 -18.17
CA THR A 296 -26.73 7.83 -18.96
C THR A 296 -26.17 7.93 -20.36
N VAL A 297 -25.54 6.85 -20.86
CA VAL A 297 -24.83 6.83 -22.14
C VAL A 297 -25.27 5.63 -22.96
N THR A 298 -25.87 5.85 -24.13
CA THR A 298 -26.09 4.81 -25.14
C THR A 298 -25.23 5.12 -26.35
N SER A 299 -24.44 4.15 -26.84
CA SER A 299 -23.53 4.36 -27.97
C SER A 299 -23.09 3.06 -28.64
N THR A 300 -22.14 3.18 -29.58
CA THR A 300 -21.35 2.09 -30.14
C THR A 300 -19.85 2.19 -29.84
N ARG A 301 -19.41 3.27 -29.17
CA ARG A 301 -17.99 3.58 -28.85
C ARG A 301 -17.89 4.22 -27.44
N PRO A 302 -16.74 4.14 -26.75
CA PRO A 302 -16.61 4.63 -25.38
C PRO A 302 -16.76 6.15 -25.25
N VAL A 303 -17.15 6.60 -24.07
CA VAL A 303 -16.83 7.95 -23.57
C VAL A 303 -15.30 8.03 -23.50
N LYS A 304 -14.69 8.86 -24.34
CA LYS A 304 -13.24 8.86 -24.57
C LYS A 304 -12.59 10.13 -24.05
N PHE A 305 -11.81 9.98 -23.00
CA PHE A 305 -10.87 10.99 -22.53
C PHE A 305 -9.45 10.56 -22.93
N GLU A 306 -8.77 11.39 -23.72
CA GLU A 306 -7.47 11.09 -24.32
C GLU A 306 -6.45 12.16 -23.91
N TYR A 307 -5.25 11.73 -23.56
CA TYR A 307 -4.17 12.57 -23.01
C TYR A 307 -4.63 13.36 -21.76
N ILE A 308 -5.39 12.68 -20.88
CA ILE A 308 -5.98 13.23 -19.63
C ILE A 308 -4.93 13.97 -18.81
N SER A 309 -3.84 13.27 -18.51
CA SER A 309 -2.60 13.86 -18.00
C SER A 309 -1.60 13.92 -19.15
N GLN A 310 -0.96 15.08 -19.30
CA GLN A 310 0.04 15.38 -20.32
C GLN A 310 1.07 16.34 -19.76
N TRP A 311 2.35 16.10 -20.07
CA TRP A 311 3.48 16.82 -19.49
C TRP A 311 3.46 16.73 -17.95
N ASP A 312 3.72 17.85 -17.26
CA ASP A 312 3.95 17.89 -15.82
C ASP A 312 2.66 18.28 -15.06
N ILE A 313 1.49 17.87 -15.58
CA ILE A 313 0.17 18.26 -15.08
C ILE A 313 -0.68 17.01 -14.82
N THR A 314 -0.60 16.52 -13.58
CA THR A 314 -1.47 15.48 -13.03
C THR A 314 -2.93 15.95 -13.03
N SER A 315 -3.84 15.06 -13.41
CA SER A 315 -5.27 15.36 -13.56
C SER A 315 -6.13 14.32 -12.82
N THR A 316 -7.32 14.73 -12.36
CA THR A 316 -8.26 13.84 -11.67
C THR A 316 -9.51 13.58 -12.52
N VAL A 317 -9.88 12.30 -12.67
CA VAL A 317 -11.12 11.87 -13.34
C VAL A 317 -12.09 11.31 -12.30
N THR A 318 -13.19 12.01 -12.06
CA THR A 318 -14.29 11.55 -11.21
C THR A 318 -15.37 10.94 -12.08
N ALA A 319 -15.33 9.64 -12.30
CA ALA A 319 -16.33 8.90 -13.06
C ALA A 319 -17.23 8.11 -12.11
N THR A 320 -18.38 8.64 -11.71
CA THR A 320 -19.24 7.98 -10.70
C THR A 320 -20.73 7.90 -11.08
N SER A 321 -21.41 6.85 -10.62
CA SER A 321 -22.86 6.62 -10.81
C SER A 321 -23.36 6.61 -12.27
N ASN A 322 -22.50 6.38 -13.26
CA ASN A 322 -22.89 6.40 -14.67
C ASN A 322 -23.49 5.07 -15.14
N THR A 323 -24.30 5.11 -16.19
CA THR A 323 -24.87 3.92 -16.86
C THR A 323 -24.45 3.89 -18.32
N PHE A 324 -23.76 2.81 -18.73
CA PHE A 324 -23.22 2.65 -20.08
C PHE A 324 -23.93 1.51 -20.84
N ASP A 325 -24.56 1.82 -21.97
CA ASP A 325 -25.06 0.85 -22.96
C ASP A 325 -24.31 1.04 -24.29
N ILE A 326 -23.13 0.43 -24.37
CA ILE A 326 -22.23 0.55 -25.52
C ILE A 326 -22.27 -0.77 -26.30
N THR A 327 -22.80 -0.73 -27.51
CA THR A 327 -22.99 -1.91 -28.37
C THR A 327 -21.82 -2.07 -29.37
N ALA A 328 -21.49 -3.30 -29.75
CA ALA A 328 -20.51 -3.53 -30.82
C ALA A 328 -21.12 -3.18 -32.19
N GLN A 329 -20.34 -2.57 -33.08
CA GLN A 329 -20.78 -2.30 -34.45
C GLN A 329 -20.75 -3.59 -35.29
N PRO A 330 -21.65 -3.76 -36.27
CA PRO A 330 -21.57 -4.85 -37.24
C PRO A 330 -20.18 -4.88 -37.91
N GLY A 331 -19.48 -6.03 -37.80
CA GLY A 331 -18.13 -6.20 -38.33
C GLY A 331 -16.98 -5.82 -37.39
N ASP A 332 -17.24 -5.47 -36.11
CA ASP A 332 -16.17 -5.31 -35.12
C ASP A 332 -15.46 -6.64 -34.83
N THR A 333 -14.18 -6.73 -35.21
CA THR A 333 -13.29 -7.89 -35.00
C THR A 333 -12.46 -7.82 -33.71
N SER A 334 -12.62 -6.77 -32.93
CA SER A 334 -11.86 -6.47 -31.70
C SER A 334 -12.72 -5.64 -30.75
N ILE A 335 -12.47 -5.72 -29.45
CA ILE A 335 -13.33 -5.06 -28.46
C ILE A 335 -13.16 -3.54 -28.51
N LYS A 336 -14.26 -2.86 -28.83
CA LYS A 336 -14.39 -1.39 -28.88
C LYS A 336 -15.60 -0.87 -28.10
N ASN A 337 -16.44 -1.76 -27.60
CA ASN A 337 -17.70 -1.48 -26.92
C ASN A 337 -17.51 -1.49 -25.40
N VAL A 338 -16.73 -0.54 -24.91
CA VAL A 338 -16.39 -0.32 -23.48
C VAL A 338 -17.03 1.00 -23.02
N GLY A 339 -17.36 1.14 -21.74
CA GLY A 339 -17.93 2.37 -21.17
C GLY A 339 -17.02 3.59 -21.30
N LEU A 340 -15.87 3.55 -20.61
CA LEU A 340 -14.87 4.62 -20.51
C LEU A 340 -13.53 4.19 -21.10
N TYR A 341 -12.96 5.04 -21.96
CA TYR A 341 -11.56 4.98 -22.37
C TYR A 341 -10.79 6.07 -21.61
N LEU A 342 -9.78 5.65 -20.84
CA LEU A 342 -8.96 6.51 -19.98
C LEU A 342 -7.51 6.50 -20.48
N GLY A 343 -7.16 7.47 -21.33
CA GLY A 343 -5.80 7.57 -21.89
C GLY A 343 -4.97 8.68 -21.24
N ALA A 344 -3.88 8.32 -20.57
CA ALA A 344 -2.75 9.22 -20.34
C ALA A 344 -2.00 9.52 -21.66
N HIS A 345 -1.14 10.55 -21.67
CA HIS A 345 -0.30 10.84 -22.83
C HIS A 345 0.89 9.86 -22.99
N THR A 346 1.50 9.46 -21.88
CA THR A 346 2.51 8.38 -21.80
C THR A 346 2.34 7.58 -20.51
N ASP A 347 3.09 6.49 -20.40
CA ASP A 347 3.31 5.68 -19.19
C ASP A 347 3.93 6.45 -18.00
N LYS A 348 4.34 7.71 -18.21
CA LYS A 348 4.93 8.61 -17.21
C LYS A 348 4.00 9.76 -16.79
N ASN A 349 2.78 9.83 -17.32
CA ASN A 349 1.84 10.91 -17.04
C ASN A 349 0.71 10.39 -16.12
N GLU A 350 0.98 10.37 -14.82
CA GLU A 350 0.03 9.96 -13.78
C GLU A 350 -1.30 10.72 -13.83
N PHE A 351 -2.39 10.03 -13.46
CA PHE A 351 -3.69 10.65 -13.23
C PHE A 351 -4.46 9.89 -12.14
N HIS A 352 -5.27 10.60 -11.36
CA HIS A 352 -6.08 10.00 -10.31
C HIS A 352 -7.47 9.65 -10.84
N LEU A 353 -7.97 8.47 -10.51
CA LEU A 353 -9.29 7.99 -10.91
C LEU A 353 -10.16 7.78 -9.66
N VAL A 354 -11.21 8.59 -9.53
CA VAL A 354 -12.29 8.34 -8.58
C VAL A 354 -13.42 7.63 -9.34
N ALA A 355 -13.62 6.35 -9.05
CA ALA A 355 -14.53 5.48 -9.80
C ALA A 355 -15.45 4.70 -8.86
N ASP A 356 -16.76 4.95 -8.97
CA ASP A 356 -17.72 4.38 -8.04
C ASP A 356 -19.12 4.25 -8.66
N ASN A 357 -19.88 3.23 -8.28
CA ASN A 357 -21.28 3.01 -8.70
C ASN A 357 -21.56 3.05 -10.22
N ASN A 358 -20.54 2.89 -11.08
CA ASN A 358 -20.73 2.81 -12.53
C ASN A 358 -21.33 1.44 -12.92
N THR A 359 -22.21 1.44 -13.91
CA THR A 359 -22.91 0.24 -14.39
C THR A 359 -22.86 0.13 -15.92
N LYS A 360 -22.92 -1.10 -16.43
CA LYS A 360 -22.90 -1.37 -17.87
C LYS A 360 -24.01 -2.33 -18.30
N SER A 361 -24.45 -2.22 -19.56
CA SER A 361 -25.38 -3.16 -20.18
C SER A 361 -24.71 -4.49 -20.50
N LYS A 362 -25.51 -5.55 -20.71
CA LYS A 362 -25.01 -6.85 -21.18
C LYS A 362 -24.35 -6.79 -22.58
N GLY A 363 -24.63 -5.75 -23.38
CA GLY A 363 -23.97 -5.51 -24.67
C GLY A 363 -22.60 -4.87 -24.55
N THR A 364 -22.29 -4.27 -23.39
CA THR A 364 -21.03 -3.57 -23.11
C THR A 364 -19.99 -4.56 -22.59
N ALA A 365 -18.81 -4.60 -23.21
CA ALA A 365 -17.76 -5.57 -22.89
C ALA A 365 -17.14 -5.33 -21.51
N ALA A 366 -16.70 -4.10 -21.23
CA ALA A 366 -16.10 -3.68 -19.96
C ALA A 366 -16.58 -2.28 -19.55
N LEU A 367 -16.42 -1.92 -18.27
CA LEU A 367 -16.61 -0.54 -17.83
C LEU A 367 -15.43 0.34 -18.26
N TYR A 368 -14.19 -0.16 -18.14
CA TYR A 368 -12.97 0.63 -18.32
C TYR A 368 -12.01 0.03 -19.35
N THR A 369 -11.20 0.89 -19.97
CA THR A 369 -10.07 0.49 -20.81
C THR A 369 -9.02 1.59 -20.87
N ILE A 370 -7.77 1.20 -21.11
CA ILE A 370 -6.56 2.05 -21.17
C ILE A 370 -5.90 1.91 -22.56
N PRO A 371 -4.92 2.75 -22.94
CA PRO A 371 -4.33 2.73 -24.28
C PRO A 371 -3.84 1.34 -24.74
N LYS A 372 -3.94 1.06 -26.04
CA LYS A 372 -3.53 -0.25 -26.56
C LYS A 372 -2.03 -0.45 -26.34
N GLY A 373 -1.67 -1.50 -25.60
CA GLY A 373 -0.29 -1.86 -25.28
C GLY A 373 0.13 -1.55 -23.84
N THR A 374 -0.73 -0.93 -23.02
CA THR A 374 -0.52 -0.78 -21.57
C THR A 374 -1.30 -1.84 -20.79
N THR A 375 -0.77 -2.25 -19.63
CA THR A 375 -1.32 -3.30 -18.75
C THR A 375 -1.84 -2.79 -17.41
N SER A 376 -1.41 -1.60 -16.99
CA SER A 376 -1.70 -0.94 -15.71
C SER A 376 -1.88 0.57 -15.95
N LEU A 377 -2.20 1.32 -14.91
CA LEU A 377 -2.11 2.78 -14.97
C LEU A 377 -0.64 3.24 -14.91
N PRO A 378 -0.31 4.48 -15.33
CA PRO A 378 1.00 5.08 -15.08
C PRO A 378 1.34 5.06 -13.58
N ALA A 379 2.58 4.76 -13.20
CA ALA A 379 3.00 4.74 -11.79
C ALA A 379 2.70 6.09 -11.09
N GLY A 380 2.24 6.04 -9.83
CA GLY A 380 1.72 7.22 -9.10
C GLY A 380 0.22 7.47 -9.30
N SER A 381 -0.40 6.90 -10.34
CA SER A 381 -1.86 6.93 -10.50
C SER A 381 -2.56 6.18 -9.36
N THR A 382 -3.61 6.79 -8.81
CA THR A 382 -4.41 6.21 -7.72
C THR A 382 -5.81 5.87 -8.20
N VAL A 383 -6.39 4.76 -7.71
CA VAL A 383 -7.77 4.38 -8.02
C VAL A 383 -8.58 4.30 -6.72
N LYS A 384 -9.60 5.15 -6.59
CA LYS A 384 -10.32 5.37 -5.33
C LYS A 384 -11.84 5.37 -5.52
N ASP A 385 -12.57 5.05 -4.45
CA ASP A 385 -14.02 5.22 -4.37
C ASP A 385 -14.39 6.69 -4.07
N SER A 386 -15.69 6.99 -4.01
CA SER A 386 -16.19 8.34 -3.66
C SER A 386 -15.95 8.77 -2.21
N SER A 387 -15.44 7.87 -1.36
CA SER A 387 -15.07 8.13 0.04
C SER A 387 -13.55 8.36 0.20
N GLY A 388 -12.76 8.13 -0.86
CA GLY A 388 -11.29 8.21 -0.84
C GLY A 388 -10.58 6.91 -0.45
N ASN A 389 -11.31 5.80 -0.28
CA ASN A 389 -10.70 4.48 -0.07
C ASN A 389 -10.09 3.97 -1.38
N GLU A 390 -9.01 3.19 -1.31
CA GLU A 390 -8.40 2.60 -2.52
C GLU A 390 -9.15 1.34 -2.96
N ILE A 391 -9.29 1.16 -4.28
CA ILE A 391 -10.08 0.06 -4.86
C ILE A 391 -9.43 -0.52 -6.11
N GLU A 392 -9.78 -1.77 -6.44
CA GLU A 392 -9.41 -2.44 -7.68
C GLU A 392 -10.60 -2.50 -8.65
N LEU A 393 -10.44 -2.00 -9.87
CA LEU A 393 -11.42 -2.05 -10.95
C LEU A 393 -11.14 -3.23 -11.87
N THR A 394 -11.74 -4.37 -11.56
CA THR A 394 -11.59 -5.62 -12.34
C THR A 394 -12.50 -5.74 -13.57
N ASP A 395 -13.38 -4.76 -13.81
CA ASP A 395 -14.21 -4.70 -15.03
C ASP A 395 -13.54 -3.86 -16.13
N ALA A 396 -12.30 -4.26 -16.46
CA ALA A 396 -11.44 -3.59 -17.43
C ALA A 396 -10.87 -4.58 -18.46
N LEU A 397 -10.71 -4.13 -19.71
CA LEU A 397 -10.17 -4.92 -20.82
C LEU A 397 -9.16 -4.10 -21.63
N ALA A 398 -8.18 -4.76 -22.25
CA ALA A 398 -7.22 -4.10 -23.13
C ALA A 398 -7.90 -3.51 -24.39
N TRP A 399 -7.56 -2.27 -24.76
CA TRP A 399 -8.22 -1.58 -25.87
C TRP A 399 -7.94 -2.27 -27.22
N LYS A 400 -9.02 -2.64 -27.93
CA LYS A 400 -8.98 -3.45 -29.16
C LYS A 400 -8.34 -4.83 -28.97
N GLY A 401 -8.40 -5.37 -27.75
CA GLY A 401 -8.08 -6.77 -27.43
C GLY A 401 -9.26 -7.73 -27.64
N THR A 402 -9.11 -8.90 -27.04
CA THR A 402 -10.06 -10.00 -26.90
C THR A 402 -10.80 -9.91 -25.56
N LYS A 403 -11.62 -10.92 -25.22
CA LYS A 403 -12.27 -11.03 -23.90
C LYS A 403 -11.34 -11.53 -22.81
N ASP A 404 -10.23 -12.13 -23.19
CA ASP A 404 -9.29 -12.82 -22.30
C ASP A 404 -8.15 -11.88 -21.88
N ASP A 405 -7.99 -10.74 -22.57
CA ASP A 405 -7.09 -9.63 -22.24
C ASP A 405 -7.66 -8.76 -21.08
N VAL A 406 -7.93 -9.41 -19.94
CA VAL A 406 -8.48 -8.80 -18.72
C VAL A 406 -7.43 -7.94 -18.02
N LEU A 407 -7.87 -6.77 -17.55
CA LEU A 407 -7.06 -5.84 -16.78
C LEU A 407 -7.65 -5.64 -15.37
N THR A 408 -6.80 -5.24 -14.42
CA THR A 408 -7.23 -4.69 -13.14
C THR A 408 -6.59 -3.31 -13.01
N LEU A 409 -7.40 -2.26 -12.84
CA LEU A 409 -6.90 -0.90 -12.63
C LEU A 409 -6.97 -0.59 -11.14
N LYS A 410 -5.85 -0.27 -10.51
CA LYS A 410 -5.70 -0.05 -9.07
C LYS A 410 -4.77 1.14 -8.80
N THR A 411 -4.57 1.52 -7.54
CA THR A 411 -3.45 2.39 -7.19
C THR A 411 -2.12 1.67 -7.44
N GLU A 412 -1.20 2.34 -8.13
CA GLU A 412 0.13 1.82 -8.45
C GLU A 412 1.20 2.50 -7.58
N CYS A 413 1.75 1.77 -6.61
CA CYS A 413 2.74 2.25 -5.62
C CYS A 413 3.97 1.34 -5.59
N GLU A 414 5.18 1.92 -5.59
CA GLU A 414 6.44 1.18 -5.51
C GLU A 414 6.74 0.64 -4.09
N ALA A 415 6.32 1.33 -3.02
CA ALA A 415 6.69 1.00 -1.63
C ALA A 415 5.63 1.38 -0.57
N LYS A 416 5.79 0.87 0.67
CA LYS A 416 5.03 1.28 1.86
C LYS A 416 5.88 1.38 3.14
N ILE A 417 5.38 2.13 4.14
CA ILE A 417 5.87 2.19 5.52
C ILE A 417 4.68 1.93 6.44
N GLY A 418 4.65 0.77 7.10
CA GLY A 418 3.47 0.33 7.86
C GLY A 418 2.24 0.22 6.95
N ASP A 419 1.20 1.00 7.27
CA ASP A 419 -0.05 1.10 6.48
C ASP A 419 -0.03 2.24 5.44
N ALA A 420 1.04 3.05 5.38
CA ALA A 420 1.15 4.19 4.45
C ALA A 420 1.84 3.78 3.14
N TYR A 421 1.15 4.01 2.01
CA TYR A 421 1.61 3.66 0.66
C TYR A 421 2.25 4.88 -0.04
N TYR A 422 3.27 4.64 -0.87
CA TYR A 422 4.04 5.68 -1.57
C TYR A 422 4.12 5.38 -3.06
N ALA A 423 3.86 6.42 -3.88
CA ALA A 423 3.94 6.35 -5.33
C ALA A 423 5.31 5.84 -5.79
N THR A 424 6.40 6.44 -5.30
CA THR A 424 7.77 6.00 -5.57
C THR A 424 8.52 5.58 -4.31
N LEU A 425 9.57 4.78 -4.48
CA LEU A 425 10.53 4.46 -3.43
C LEU A 425 11.24 5.73 -2.88
N ALA A 426 11.43 6.76 -3.71
CA ALA A 426 12.02 8.02 -3.27
C ALA A 426 11.10 8.77 -2.28
N ASP A 427 9.78 8.73 -2.48
CA ASP A 427 8.81 9.34 -1.56
C ASP A 427 8.78 8.62 -0.21
N ALA A 428 8.87 7.28 -0.21
CA ALA A 428 9.00 6.49 1.01
C ALA A 428 10.26 6.87 1.80
N PHE A 429 11.42 6.97 1.14
CA PHE A 429 12.65 7.44 1.80
C PHE A 429 12.55 8.89 2.30
N ALA A 430 11.84 9.78 1.59
CA ALA A 430 11.63 11.16 2.03
C ALA A 430 10.73 11.26 3.29
N ALA A 431 9.81 10.31 3.45
CA ALA A 431 8.85 10.19 4.55
C ALA A 431 9.33 9.35 5.74
N ALA A 432 10.48 8.67 5.64
CA ALA A 432 11.08 7.88 6.72
C ALA A 432 11.31 8.72 7.99
N ASP A 433 11.21 8.08 9.16
CA ASP A 433 11.45 8.75 10.44
C ASP A 433 12.90 9.25 10.53
N LYS A 434 13.06 10.47 11.03
CA LYS A 434 14.35 11.17 11.20
C LYS A 434 14.80 11.16 12.66
N THR A 435 14.04 10.47 13.52
CA THR A 435 14.23 10.39 14.98
C THR A 435 14.15 8.95 15.54
N GLY A 436 13.98 7.95 14.67
CA GLY A 436 13.79 6.55 15.05
C GLY A 436 14.17 5.57 13.93
N ASP A 437 13.94 4.28 14.17
CA ASP A 437 14.11 3.21 13.18
C ASP A 437 12.92 3.21 12.20
N THR A 438 13.15 2.89 10.92
CA THR A 438 12.09 2.83 9.88
C THR A 438 12.20 1.54 9.09
N VAL A 439 11.06 0.93 8.77
CA VAL A 439 10.96 -0.18 7.80
C VAL A 439 10.21 0.29 6.56
N ILE A 440 10.87 0.20 5.41
CA ILE A 440 10.29 0.40 4.07
C ILE A 440 10.16 -0.98 3.42
N GLU A 441 8.98 -1.30 2.91
CA GLU A 441 8.71 -2.52 2.16
C GLU A 441 8.49 -2.19 0.68
N LEU A 442 9.20 -2.87 -0.22
CA LEU A 442 8.89 -2.82 -1.65
C LEU A 442 7.63 -3.62 -1.96
N LEU A 443 6.80 -3.06 -2.86
CA LEU A 443 5.54 -3.66 -3.31
C LEU A 443 5.66 -4.23 -4.72
N ASP A 444 6.47 -3.62 -5.58
CA ASP A 444 6.74 -4.13 -6.92
C ASP A 444 8.16 -3.90 -7.44
N ASP A 445 8.47 -4.50 -8.61
CA ASP A 445 9.75 -4.32 -9.30
C ASP A 445 9.88 -2.89 -9.85
N ILE A 446 11.02 -2.25 -9.59
CA ILE A 446 11.23 -0.83 -9.92
C ILE A 446 12.17 -0.71 -11.14
N ASN A 447 11.69 -0.07 -12.20
CA ASN A 447 12.52 0.22 -13.38
C ASN A 447 13.06 1.66 -13.34
N MET A 448 14.38 1.78 -13.15
CA MET A 448 15.16 3.02 -13.15
C MET A 448 15.93 3.26 -14.47
N THR A 449 15.78 2.39 -15.48
CA THR A 449 16.49 2.51 -16.76
C THR A 449 16.22 3.87 -17.42
N GLY A 450 17.25 4.72 -17.54
CA GLY A 450 17.13 6.07 -18.09
C GLY A 450 16.41 7.08 -17.19
N LYS A 451 16.16 6.74 -15.92
CA LYS A 451 15.80 7.67 -14.84
C LYS A 451 17.07 8.08 -14.08
N ASN A 452 17.04 9.27 -13.48
CA ASN A 452 18.06 9.68 -12.51
C ASN A 452 17.67 9.13 -11.13
N TRP A 453 18.62 8.49 -10.43
CA TRP A 453 18.49 8.20 -9.01
C TRP A 453 19.37 9.16 -8.19
N THR A 454 18.90 9.54 -6.99
CA THR A 454 19.69 10.28 -6.00
C THR A 454 19.98 9.35 -4.82
N PRO A 455 21.25 8.98 -4.55
CA PRO A 455 21.60 8.07 -3.46
C PRO A 455 21.11 8.58 -2.09
N VAL A 456 20.42 7.71 -1.34
CA VAL A 456 19.78 8.09 -0.06
C VAL A 456 20.81 8.16 1.07
N GLY A 457 20.86 9.29 1.77
CA GLY A 457 21.70 9.49 2.96
C GLY A 457 20.94 9.20 4.26
N VAL A 458 21.63 8.58 5.23
CA VAL A 458 21.13 8.33 6.59
C VAL A 458 21.82 9.28 7.58
N ASP A 459 21.03 10.12 8.25
CA ASP A 459 21.54 11.26 9.03
C ASP A 459 21.42 11.03 10.55
N GLY A 460 22.37 10.28 11.09
CA GLY A 460 22.46 10.01 12.53
C GLY A 460 22.74 11.24 13.40
N TYR A 461 23.21 12.37 12.83
CA TYR A 461 23.38 13.61 13.61
C TYR A 461 22.04 14.21 14.06
N HIS A 462 21.00 14.06 13.24
CA HIS A 462 19.66 14.60 13.53
C HIS A 462 18.73 13.59 14.23
N GLY A 463 19.25 12.41 14.57
CA GLY A 463 18.57 11.40 15.38
C GLY A 463 18.06 10.18 14.61
N GLN A 464 18.37 10.05 13.32
CA GLN A 464 17.87 8.93 12.52
C GLN A 464 18.45 7.59 13.00
N GLY A 465 17.57 6.60 13.15
CA GLY A 465 17.93 5.25 13.58
C GLY A 465 18.35 4.36 12.42
N VAL A 466 17.98 3.08 12.51
CA VAL A 466 18.21 2.09 11.47
C VAL A 466 17.14 2.22 10.38
N ILE A 467 17.54 2.50 9.14
CA ILE A 467 16.66 2.32 7.98
C ILE A 467 16.76 0.88 7.52
N THR A 468 15.64 0.18 7.52
CA THR A 468 15.47 -1.16 6.96
C THR A 468 14.73 -1.06 5.62
N LEU A 469 15.35 -1.48 4.53
CA LEU A 469 14.67 -1.71 3.26
C LEU A 469 14.45 -3.21 3.09
N ASN A 470 13.20 -3.65 3.25
CA ASN A 470 12.79 -5.00 2.87
C ASN A 470 12.39 -5.00 1.39
N GLY A 471 13.19 -5.71 0.57
CA GLY A 471 12.96 -5.87 -0.85
C GLY A 471 11.84 -6.84 -1.21
N ASN A 472 11.36 -7.69 -0.28
CA ASN A 472 10.28 -8.66 -0.53
C ASN A 472 10.51 -9.57 -1.77
N GLY A 473 11.76 -9.84 -2.13
CA GLY A 473 12.15 -10.60 -3.32
C GLY A 473 12.10 -9.83 -4.64
N LYS A 474 11.89 -8.51 -4.60
CA LYS A 474 11.77 -7.63 -5.77
C LYS A 474 13.12 -7.24 -6.38
N THR A 475 13.04 -6.70 -7.59
CA THR A 475 14.19 -6.24 -8.39
C THR A 475 14.13 -4.74 -8.68
N ILE A 476 15.20 -4.02 -8.38
CA ILE A 476 15.43 -2.66 -8.90
C ILE A 476 16.33 -2.75 -10.14
N THR A 477 15.80 -2.40 -11.31
CA THR A 477 16.50 -2.50 -12.60
C THR A 477 17.05 -1.14 -13.05
N GLY A 478 18.29 -1.08 -13.53
CA GLY A 478 18.80 0.08 -14.28
C GLY A 478 19.20 1.29 -13.43
N LEU A 479 19.63 1.08 -12.18
CA LEU A 479 20.14 2.16 -11.32
C LEU A 479 21.36 2.87 -11.94
N SER A 480 21.30 4.20 -11.97
CA SER A 480 22.34 5.10 -12.49
C SER A 480 23.31 5.62 -11.40
N ALA A 481 22.97 5.40 -10.13
CA ALA A 481 23.77 5.75 -8.95
C ALA A 481 23.52 4.74 -7.81
N PRO A 482 24.36 4.68 -6.77
CA PRO A 482 24.14 3.84 -5.59
C PRO A 482 22.76 4.02 -4.96
N LEU A 483 22.16 2.93 -4.45
CA LEU A 483 20.86 3.00 -3.77
C LEU A 483 20.95 3.93 -2.54
N PHE A 484 21.92 3.69 -1.66
CA PHE A 484 22.27 4.57 -0.53
C PHE A 484 23.60 5.30 -0.76
N ALA A 485 23.64 6.59 -0.41
CA ALA A 485 24.88 7.32 -0.14
C ALA A 485 25.61 6.76 1.09
N GLY A 486 24.88 6.07 1.97
CA GLY A 486 25.34 5.62 3.29
C GLY A 486 24.97 6.63 4.36
N GLY A 487 25.76 6.75 5.42
CA GLY A 487 25.42 7.61 6.54
C GLY A 487 26.56 7.80 7.55
N PHE A 488 26.26 8.55 8.60
CA PHE A 488 27.19 8.86 9.69
C PHE A 488 26.52 8.94 11.07
N ALA A 489 27.32 8.63 12.10
CA ALA A 489 27.07 8.76 13.54
C ALA A 489 26.11 7.76 14.22
N GLY A 490 26.63 7.15 15.29
CA GLY A 490 25.87 6.65 16.44
C GLY A 490 25.01 5.42 16.14
N LYS A 491 23.77 5.47 16.66
CA LYS A 491 22.80 4.36 16.54
C LYS A 491 22.19 4.22 15.14
N SER A 492 22.56 5.08 14.19
CA SER A 492 22.11 4.94 12.81
C SER A 492 22.61 3.62 12.18
N GLY A 493 21.87 3.12 11.21
CA GLY A 493 22.19 1.88 10.51
C GLY A 493 21.46 1.72 9.19
N ILE A 494 21.90 0.76 8.38
CA ILE A 494 21.29 0.39 7.11
C ILE A 494 21.15 -1.13 7.08
N VAL A 495 19.91 -1.60 7.02
CA VAL A 495 19.57 -3.01 6.84
C VAL A 495 18.88 -3.15 5.48
N ILE A 496 19.30 -4.11 4.67
CA ILE A 496 18.68 -4.42 3.38
C ILE A 496 18.45 -5.93 3.32
N LYS A 497 17.22 -6.33 2.99
CA LYS A 497 16.81 -7.73 2.90
C LYS A 497 16.16 -8.05 1.56
N ASP A 498 16.34 -9.27 1.07
CA ASP A 498 15.57 -9.87 -0.04
C ASP A 498 15.47 -8.97 -1.29
N LEU A 499 16.60 -8.39 -1.73
CA LEU A 499 16.61 -7.37 -2.78
C LEU A 499 17.61 -7.68 -3.89
N THR A 500 17.14 -7.70 -5.14
CA THR A 500 18.01 -7.76 -6.32
C THR A 500 18.17 -6.37 -6.95
N ILE A 501 19.41 -5.98 -7.27
CA ILE A 501 19.72 -4.89 -8.20
C ILE A 501 20.20 -5.50 -9.52
N ALA A 502 19.59 -5.12 -10.64
CA ALA A 502 19.88 -5.68 -11.96
C ALA A 502 20.20 -4.60 -13.00
N GLY A 503 21.18 -4.85 -13.88
CA GLY A 503 21.47 -3.97 -15.02
C GLY A 503 21.82 -2.51 -14.67
N ALA A 504 22.35 -2.25 -13.47
CA ALA A 504 22.81 -0.92 -13.08
C ALA A 504 24.02 -0.49 -13.93
N ASP A 505 24.12 0.81 -14.29
CA ASP A 505 25.29 1.39 -14.98
C ASP A 505 25.73 2.65 -14.22
N ILE A 506 26.46 2.44 -13.13
CA ILE A 506 26.91 3.48 -12.20
C ILE A 506 28.27 3.99 -12.68
N ASN A 507 28.37 5.28 -13.00
CA ASN A 507 29.61 5.89 -13.52
C ASN A 507 29.91 7.22 -12.81
N ASP A 508 30.62 7.15 -11.68
CA ASP A 508 30.95 8.32 -10.86
C ASP A 508 32.42 8.71 -10.99
N THR A 509 32.64 9.85 -11.65
CA THR A 509 33.96 10.43 -11.93
C THR A 509 34.45 11.38 -10.83
N THR A 510 33.62 11.64 -9.81
CA THR A 510 33.81 12.68 -8.79
C THR A 510 34.11 12.12 -7.40
N ASN A 511 33.49 11.01 -7.03
CA ASN A 511 33.68 10.36 -5.74
C ASN A 511 35.10 9.73 -5.64
N ASN A 512 35.76 10.00 -4.51
CA ASN A 512 37.11 9.55 -4.19
C ASN A 512 37.17 8.67 -2.90
N GLN A 513 36.02 8.40 -2.30
CA GLN A 513 35.89 7.68 -1.03
C GLN A 513 35.52 6.22 -1.30
N GLY A 514 34.25 5.92 -1.57
CA GLY A 514 33.80 4.58 -1.95
C GLY A 514 32.48 4.58 -2.72
N ILE A 515 32.25 3.57 -3.56
CA ILE A 515 31.03 3.33 -4.34
C ILE A 515 30.63 1.85 -4.27
N GLY A 516 29.36 1.56 -4.08
CA GLY A 516 28.75 0.24 -4.25
C GLY A 516 27.32 0.39 -4.75
N ALA A 517 26.75 -0.61 -5.41
CA ALA A 517 25.40 -0.49 -5.97
C ALA A 517 24.32 -0.38 -4.87
N PHE A 518 24.52 -1.06 -3.75
CA PHE A 518 23.64 -0.95 -2.58
C PHE A 518 24.06 0.23 -1.69
N ILE A 519 25.33 0.31 -1.28
CA ILE A 519 25.81 1.35 -0.37
C ILE A 519 27.14 1.96 -0.84
N ASN A 520 27.17 3.28 -0.96
CA ASN A 520 28.34 4.05 -1.38
C ASN A 520 29.46 4.06 -0.31
N CYS A 521 29.20 4.63 0.88
CA CYS A 521 30.17 4.68 1.97
C CYS A 521 29.51 4.75 3.35
N VAL A 522 29.93 3.91 4.30
CA VAL A 522 29.46 3.94 5.71
C VAL A 522 30.59 4.30 6.66
N ASP A 523 30.31 5.18 7.60
CA ASP A 523 31.28 5.64 8.59
C ASP A 523 30.59 5.85 9.95
N SER A 524 31.13 5.25 11.02
CA SER A 524 30.66 5.47 12.38
C SER A 524 29.17 5.12 12.61
N MET A 525 28.68 4.03 11.99
CA MET A 525 27.29 3.54 12.06
C MET A 525 27.26 2.13 12.67
N THR A 526 26.52 1.93 13.77
CA THR A 526 26.64 0.69 14.58
C THR A 526 26.14 -0.61 13.94
N ARG A 527 25.25 -0.57 12.95
CA ARG A 527 24.71 -1.77 12.27
C ARG A 527 24.55 -1.54 10.77
N ILE A 528 25.28 -2.31 9.97
CA ILE A 528 25.10 -2.45 8.52
C ILE A 528 24.89 -3.93 8.20
N GLU A 529 23.80 -4.26 7.51
CA GLU A 529 23.37 -5.65 7.30
C GLU A 529 22.77 -5.81 5.90
N LEU A 530 23.36 -6.66 5.06
CA LEU A 530 22.77 -7.11 3.80
C LEU A 530 22.50 -8.61 3.91
N ASP A 531 21.27 -9.00 3.67
CA ASP A 531 20.77 -10.37 3.83
C ASP A 531 19.98 -10.75 2.57
N ASN A 532 20.32 -11.87 1.93
CA ASN A 532 19.71 -12.30 0.65
C ASN A 532 19.68 -11.19 -0.42
N CYS A 533 20.79 -10.45 -0.56
CA CYS A 533 20.91 -9.30 -1.46
C CYS A 533 21.83 -9.59 -2.67
N HIS A 534 21.37 -9.25 -3.87
CA HIS A 534 22.02 -9.68 -5.11
C HIS A 534 22.29 -8.52 -6.08
N LEU A 535 23.49 -8.44 -6.68
CA LEU A 535 23.79 -7.55 -7.81
C LEU A 535 24.03 -8.37 -9.07
N LYS A 536 23.24 -8.16 -10.13
CA LYS A 536 23.29 -8.98 -11.35
C LYS A 536 23.47 -8.17 -12.63
N ASN A 537 24.27 -8.69 -13.57
CA ASN A 537 24.42 -8.18 -14.95
C ASN A 537 24.70 -6.67 -15.04
N SER A 538 25.48 -6.11 -14.09
CA SER A 538 25.62 -4.68 -13.85
C SER A 538 27.03 -4.15 -14.15
N LYS A 539 27.19 -2.83 -14.17
CA LYS A 539 28.45 -2.13 -14.40
C LYS A 539 28.64 -0.99 -13.41
N ILE A 540 29.83 -0.91 -12.82
CA ILE A 540 30.22 0.15 -11.88
C ILE A 540 31.61 0.66 -12.29
N VAL A 541 31.73 1.96 -12.59
CA VAL A 541 32.96 2.61 -13.04
C VAL A 541 33.26 3.82 -12.17
N SER A 542 34.52 3.99 -11.74
CA SER A 542 34.96 5.23 -11.09
C SER A 542 36.36 5.68 -11.49
N THR A 543 36.40 6.89 -12.04
CA THR A 543 37.64 7.60 -12.39
C THR A 543 38.03 8.67 -11.36
N GLY A 544 37.21 8.90 -10.33
CA GLY A 544 37.45 9.89 -9.27
C GLY A 544 38.44 9.44 -8.18
N GLY A 545 38.65 8.14 -8.03
CA GLY A 545 39.56 7.57 -7.03
C GLY A 545 38.90 6.66 -5.99
N ALA A 546 37.57 6.53 -6.03
CA ALA A 546 36.80 5.74 -5.08
C ALA A 546 37.23 4.26 -5.00
N ARG A 547 36.98 3.68 -3.83
CA ARG A 547 37.07 2.26 -3.52
C ARG A 547 35.75 1.60 -3.92
N VAL A 548 35.75 0.62 -4.82
CA VAL A 548 34.51 0.16 -5.47
C VAL A 548 34.20 -1.30 -5.17
N GLY A 549 33.04 -1.55 -4.57
CA GLY A 549 32.46 -2.88 -4.39
C GLY A 549 31.26 -3.08 -5.29
N GLY A 550 30.82 -4.32 -5.48
CA GLY A 550 29.49 -4.59 -6.05
C GLY A 550 28.41 -4.15 -5.06
N LEU A 551 28.51 -4.60 -3.81
CA LEU A 551 27.52 -4.27 -2.77
C LEU A 551 27.88 -2.97 -2.05
N ILE A 552 29.07 -2.89 -1.45
CA ILE A 552 29.48 -1.78 -0.57
C ILE A 552 30.85 -1.20 -0.99
N GLY A 553 30.96 0.12 -1.13
CA GLY A 553 32.20 0.78 -1.53
C GLY A 553 33.28 0.84 -0.44
N TRP A 554 33.01 1.59 0.62
CA TRP A 554 33.92 1.77 1.75
C TRP A 554 33.18 1.75 3.10
N THR A 555 33.90 1.38 4.15
CA THR A 555 33.36 1.09 5.49
C THR A 555 34.34 1.55 6.58
N SER A 556 33.87 2.19 7.65
CA SER A 556 34.70 2.65 8.77
C SER A 556 33.94 2.70 10.09
N GLY A 557 34.59 2.35 11.21
CA GLY A 557 34.17 2.74 12.56
C GLY A 557 34.70 4.13 12.95
N TYR A 558 34.49 4.50 14.21
CA TYR A 558 35.12 5.65 14.86
C TYR A 558 36.06 5.17 15.97
N ASN A 559 37.23 5.81 16.14
CA ASN A 559 38.16 5.45 17.22
C ASN A 559 39.00 6.65 17.69
N ASN A 560 38.32 7.71 18.18
CA ASN A 560 38.97 8.83 18.85
C ASN A 560 39.00 8.58 20.37
N GLN A 561 40.14 8.90 21.00
CA GLN A 561 40.38 8.60 22.42
C GLN A 561 39.60 9.51 23.39
N ASN A 562 39.09 10.65 22.93
CA ASN A 562 38.44 11.65 23.78
C ASN A 562 36.91 11.46 23.87
N ASP A 563 36.31 10.92 22.80
CA ASP A 563 34.87 10.86 22.56
C ASP A 563 34.33 9.41 22.69
N GLY A 564 35.24 8.42 22.61
CA GLY A 564 34.95 6.99 22.61
C GLY A 564 34.85 6.39 21.20
N PRO A 565 35.09 5.08 21.04
CA PRO A 565 34.94 4.41 19.74
C PRO A 565 33.47 4.15 19.39
N VAL A 566 33.17 4.13 18.09
CA VAL A 566 31.90 3.64 17.54
C VAL A 566 32.23 2.45 16.65
N ASP A 567 31.85 1.26 17.10
CA ASP A 567 32.08 0.03 16.34
C ASP A 567 31.11 -0.07 15.17
N THR A 568 31.62 0.07 13.94
CA THR A 568 30.84 -0.21 12.73
C THR A 568 30.93 -1.70 12.42
N LYS A 569 29.80 -2.39 12.55
CA LYS A 569 29.64 -3.80 12.17
C LYS A 569 28.96 -3.90 10.81
N VAL A 570 29.54 -4.71 9.93
CA VAL A 570 29.04 -4.98 8.58
C VAL A 570 28.84 -6.48 8.40
N THR A 571 27.60 -6.92 8.31
CA THR A 571 27.25 -8.32 8.08
C THR A 571 26.72 -8.50 6.65
N LEU A 572 27.29 -9.46 5.91
CA LEU A 572 26.79 -9.92 4.62
C LEU A 572 26.40 -11.40 4.75
N THR A 573 25.16 -11.74 4.42
CA THR A 573 24.64 -13.12 4.52
C THR A 573 23.88 -13.51 3.25
N ASN A 574 24.21 -14.66 2.65
CA ASN A 574 23.53 -15.19 1.44
C ASN A 574 23.46 -14.15 0.28
N CYS A 575 24.47 -13.29 0.16
CA CYS A 575 24.50 -12.23 -0.85
C CYS A 575 25.28 -12.67 -2.09
N SER A 576 24.90 -12.20 -3.29
CA SER A 576 25.63 -12.54 -4.52
C SER A 576 25.96 -11.35 -5.41
N VAL A 577 27.04 -11.49 -6.19
CA VAL A 577 27.44 -10.54 -7.24
C VAL A 577 27.77 -11.33 -8.51
N GLU A 578 26.95 -11.18 -9.55
CA GLU A 578 26.88 -12.07 -10.71
C GLU A 578 27.00 -11.29 -12.04
N ASN A 579 27.94 -11.67 -12.89
CA ASN A 579 28.17 -11.07 -14.22
C ASN A 579 28.37 -9.54 -14.18
N VAL A 580 29.06 -9.03 -13.14
CA VAL A 580 29.26 -7.59 -12.93
C VAL A 580 30.62 -7.13 -13.44
N THR A 581 30.67 -5.98 -14.11
CA THR A 581 31.94 -5.30 -14.45
C THR A 581 32.20 -4.17 -13.46
N ILE A 582 33.32 -4.22 -12.74
CA ILE A 582 33.73 -3.18 -11.79
C ILE A 582 35.12 -2.64 -12.19
N GLU A 583 35.22 -1.34 -12.42
CA GLU A 583 36.47 -0.65 -12.76
C GLU A 583 36.69 0.60 -11.90
N ALA A 584 37.85 0.71 -11.24
CA ALA A 584 38.16 1.87 -10.40
C ALA A 584 39.64 2.24 -10.37
N LYS A 585 39.95 3.49 -10.01
CA LYS A 585 41.31 3.89 -9.58
C LYS A 585 41.66 3.49 -8.14
N GLY A 586 40.66 3.16 -7.32
CA GLY A 586 40.86 2.69 -5.94
C GLY A 586 41.09 1.18 -5.85
N SER A 587 40.76 0.62 -4.69
CA SER A 587 40.64 -0.83 -4.50
C SER A 587 39.29 -1.34 -5.03
N VAL A 588 39.26 -2.58 -5.52
CA VAL A 588 38.08 -3.21 -6.12
C VAL A 588 37.83 -4.59 -5.52
N GLY A 589 36.61 -4.84 -5.05
CA GLY A 589 36.16 -6.15 -4.60
C GLY A 589 34.81 -6.50 -5.22
N GLY A 590 34.49 -7.78 -5.35
CA GLY A 590 33.15 -8.21 -5.77
C GLY A 590 32.08 -7.80 -4.77
N LEU A 591 32.28 -8.08 -3.48
CA LEU A 591 31.36 -7.68 -2.41
C LEU A 591 31.68 -6.26 -1.89
N ILE A 592 32.91 -6.07 -1.39
CA ILE A 592 33.31 -4.85 -0.67
C ILE A 592 34.57 -4.23 -1.31
N GLY A 593 34.48 -2.97 -1.74
CA GLY A 593 35.61 -2.26 -2.36
C GLY A 593 36.79 -2.06 -1.41
N HIS A 594 36.50 -1.76 -0.15
CA HIS A 594 37.49 -1.59 0.92
C HIS A 594 36.83 -1.76 2.29
N ALA A 595 37.23 -2.82 2.98
CA ALA A 595 36.88 -3.06 4.37
C ALA A 595 37.79 -2.20 5.26
N GLY A 596 37.20 -1.26 6.01
CA GLY A 596 37.85 -0.57 7.12
C GLY A 596 38.60 0.73 6.83
N ALA A 597 39.07 1.32 7.92
CA ALA A 597 40.04 2.41 7.97
C ALA A 597 40.78 2.47 9.32
N ASN A 598 40.18 1.92 10.38
CA ASN A 598 40.70 1.93 11.75
C ASN A 598 40.22 0.67 12.52
N PRO A 599 40.67 0.43 13.76
CA PRO A 599 40.40 -0.80 14.51
C PRO A 599 38.95 -1.01 14.94
N ALA A 600 38.08 0.00 14.87
CA ALA A 600 36.66 -0.10 15.25
C ALA A 600 35.75 -0.54 14.07
N THR A 601 36.31 -1.17 13.04
CA THR A 601 35.53 -1.71 11.90
C THR A 601 35.61 -3.24 11.85
N TYR A 602 34.44 -3.87 11.77
CA TYR A 602 34.24 -5.32 11.83
C TYR A 602 33.37 -5.78 10.65
N HIS A 603 33.77 -6.86 10.00
CA HIS A 603 33.08 -7.43 8.84
C HIS A 603 32.89 -8.93 9.00
N ASP A 604 31.66 -9.41 8.86
CA ASP A 604 31.35 -10.85 8.83
C ASP A 604 30.65 -11.18 7.51
N ILE A 605 31.22 -12.12 6.76
CA ILE A 605 30.77 -12.52 5.41
C ILE A 605 30.47 -14.02 5.43
N THR A 606 29.20 -14.38 5.21
CA THR A 606 28.70 -15.76 5.33
C THR A 606 27.86 -16.16 4.11
N ASP A 607 28.16 -17.30 3.50
CA ASP A 607 27.44 -17.86 2.34
C ASP A 607 27.31 -16.87 1.15
N CYS A 608 28.28 -15.95 1.01
CA CYS A 608 28.25 -14.93 -0.04
C CYS A 608 29.05 -15.38 -1.28
N THR A 609 28.52 -15.11 -2.48
CA THR A 609 29.10 -15.58 -3.75
C THR A 609 29.46 -14.46 -4.71
N VAL A 610 30.56 -14.62 -5.46
CA VAL A 610 30.93 -13.71 -6.57
C VAL A 610 31.26 -14.52 -7.81
N SER A 611 30.53 -14.33 -8.91
CA SER A 611 30.74 -15.12 -10.13
C SER A 611 30.60 -14.36 -11.45
N GLY A 612 31.34 -14.79 -12.47
CA GLY A 612 31.29 -14.21 -13.83
C GLY A 612 31.75 -12.74 -13.92
N CYS A 613 32.36 -12.19 -12.87
CA CYS A 613 32.65 -10.77 -12.76
C CYS A 613 34.00 -10.37 -13.38
N THR A 614 34.09 -9.17 -13.93
CA THR A 614 35.35 -8.54 -14.34
C THR A 614 35.71 -7.43 -13.36
N LEU A 615 36.79 -7.61 -12.60
CA LEU A 615 37.19 -6.72 -11.51
C LEU A 615 38.54 -6.05 -11.84
N THR A 616 38.55 -4.72 -11.95
CA THR A 616 39.70 -3.95 -12.50
C THR A 616 40.10 -2.77 -11.63
N SER A 617 41.31 -2.79 -11.06
CA SER A 617 41.94 -1.60 -10.47
C SER A 617 42.95 -1.01 -11.43
N THR A 618 42.77 0.26 -11.80
CA THR A 618 43.68 1.02 -12.68
C THR A 618 44.85 1.68 -11.92
N LYS A 619 45.01 1.36 -10.63
CA LYS A 619 46.08 1.93 -9.79
C LYS A 619 47.47 1.40 -10.18
N ASP A 620 48.43 2.31 -10.33
CA ASP A 620 49.70 2.06 -11.03
C ASP A 620 50.53 0.87 -10.52
N SER A 621 50.44 0.54 -9.24
CA SER A 621 51.19 -0.56 -8.61
C SER A 621 50.52 -1.10 -7.34
N GLY A 622 50.86 -2.35 -6.98
CA GLY A 622 50.37 -3.07 -5.79
C GLY A 622 49.13 -3.92 -6.05
N ASN A 623 48.83 -4.86 -5.16
CA ASN A 623 47.60 -5.65 -5.23
C ASN A 623 46.42 -4.82 -4.67
N TYR A 624 45.44 -4.49 -5.50
CA TYR A 624 44.23 -3.73 -5.09
C TYR A 624 42.92 -4.35 -5.58
N VAL A 625 42.94 -5.54 -6.18
CA VAL A 625 41.75 -6.29 -6.63
C VAL A 625 41.67 -7.65 -5.96
N GLY A 626 40.54 -7.96 -5.34
CA GLY A 626 40.19 -9.28 -4.80
C GLY A 626 38.79 -9.71 -5.23
N THR A 627 38.48 -11.01 -5.16
CA THR A 627 37.17 -11.54 -5.56
C THR A 627 36.07 -11.12 -4.58
N LEU A 628 36.29 -11.20 -3.27
CA LEU A 628 35.32 -10.73 -2.28
C LEU A 628 35.62 -9.29 -1.82
N VAL A 629 36.85 -9.01 -1.37
CA VAL A 629 37.21 -7.72 -0.74
C VAL A 629 38.46 -7.10 -1.38
N GLY A 630 38.36 -5.86 -1.88
CA GLY A 630 39.46 -5.20 -2.59
C GLY A 630 40.62 -4.76 -1.69
N THR A 631 40.36 -4.47 -0.42
CA THR A 631 41.39 -4.17 0.59
C THR A 631 40.82 -4.41 1.98
N ALA A 632 41.58 -5.10 2.82
CA ALA A 632 41.41 -5.17 4.27
C ALA A 632 42.28 -4.08 4.94
N ASN A 633 41.68 -3.25 5.79
CA ASN A 633 42.33 -2.25 6.63
C ASN A 633 41.47 -2.00 7.90
N VAL A 634 41.23 -3.07 8.65
CA VAL A 634 40.13 -3.22 9.62
C VAL A 634 40.60 -3.35 11.07
N GLY A 635 39.65 -3.50 11.99
CA GLY A 635 39.85 -4.33 13.18
C GLY A 635 39.80 -5.82 12.81
N GLN A 636 38.71 -6.28 12.20
CA GLN A 636 38.52 -7.69 11.82
C GLN A 636 37.72 -7.86 10.51
N ILE A 637 38.08 -8.87 9.71
CA ILE A 637 37.21 -9.50 8.70
C ILE A 637 37.14 -10.99 8.99
N THR A 638 35.92 -11.53 9.00
CA THR A 638 35.61 -12.97 9.04
C THR A 638 34.95 -13.37 7.72
N VAL A 639 35.42 -14.44 7.09
CA VAL A 639 34.78 -15.07 5.92
C VAL A 639 34.57 -16.55 6.23
N ASP A 640 33.36 -17.04 6.05
CA ASP A 640 33.01 -18.43 6.30
C ASP A 640 33.51 -19.40 5.20
N ALA A 641 33.22 -20.70 5.35
CA ALA A 641 33.64 -21.75 4.41
C ALA A 641 32.71 -21.91 3.18
N ALA A 642 31.45 -21.46 3.24
CA ALA A 642 30.52 -21.48 2.12
C ALA A 642 30.76 -20.31 1.14
N SER A 643 31.19 -19.15 1.66
CA SER A 643 31.47 -17.97 0.85
C SER A 643 32.57 -18.25 -0.20
N SER A 644 32.26 -17.99 -1.47
CA SER A 644 33.04 -18.53 -2.60
C SER A 644 33.06 -17.62 -3.83
N ALA A 645 34.03 -17.86 -4.73
CA ALA A 645 34.20 -17.09 -5.95
C ALA A 645 34.57 -17.98 -7.15
N SER A 646 33.96 -17.75 -8.32
CA SER A 646 34.16 -18.61 -9.50
C SER A 646 34.04 -17.87 -10.83
N GLY A 647 34.91 -18.18 -11.80
CA GLY A 647 34.86 -17.61 -13.15
C GLY A 647 35.01 -16.08 -13.22
N ASN A 648 35.79 -15.49 -12.31
CA ASN A 648 36.02 -14.05 -12.25
C ASN A 648 37.37 -13.67 -12.88
N THR A 649 37.39 -12.62 -13.69
CA THR A 649 38.62 -12.07 -14.28
C THR A 649 39.13 -10.88 -13.47
N LEU A 650 40.33 -10.98 -12.91
CA LEU A 650 40.96 -9.91 -12.13
C LEU A 650 42.04 -9.18 -12.95
N LYS A 651 42.10 -7.84 -12.83
CA LYS A 651 43.02 -6.98 -13.59
C LYS A 651 43.60 -5.85 -12.72
N GLN A 652 44.92 -5.76 -12.63
CA GLN A 652 45.64 -4.63 -12.04
C GLN A 652 46.37 -3.86 -13.14
N ASN A 653 46.20 -2.53 -13.21
CA ASN A 653 46.80 -1.60 -14.17
C ASN A 653 47.25 -2.22 -15.52
N SER A 654 46.29 -2.42 -16.42
CA SER A 654 46.55 -2.70 -17.84
C SER A 654 47.37 -3.98 -18.15
N SER A 655 47.73 -4.80 -17.16
CA SER A 655 48.50 -6.02 -17.35
C SER A 655 47.66 -7.14 -17.98
N ALA A 656 48.32 -8.22 -18.39
CA ALA A 656 47.62 -9.44 -18.79
C ALA A 656 46.72 -9.92 -17.63
N SER A 657 45.56 -10.48 -18.00
CA SER A 657 44.56 -10.98 -17.06
C SER A 657 45.05 -12.23 -16.33
N GLU A 658 44.91 -12.24 -15.01
CA GLU A 658 45.05 -13.44 -14.19
C GLU A 658 43.67 -14.07 -14.01
N GLU A 659 43.51 -15.32 -14.47
CA GLU A 659 42.42 -16.21 -14.04
C GLU A 659 42.69 -16.58 -12.58
N ALA A 660 41.93 -15.97 -11.65
CA ALA A 660 42.18 -16.07 -10.22
C ALA A 660 40.87 -16.19 -9.44
N SER A 661 40.28 -17.39 -9.43
CA SER A 661 39.12 -17.74 -8.60
C SER A 661 39.36 -17.50 -7.11
N ASP A 662 40.59 -17.76 -6.65
CA ASP A 662 40.88 -17.99 -5.23
C ASP A 662 41.35 -16.72 -4.47
N LYS A 663 41.50 -15.58 -5.16
CA LYS A 663 42.07 -14.35 -4.60
C LYS A 663 41.03 -13.54 -3.80
N ILE A 664 40.58 -14.09 -2.67
CA ILE A 664 39.53 -13.51 -1.79
C ILE A 664 39.81 -12.05 -1.42
N LEU A 665 41.07 -11.72 -1.11
CA LEU A 665 41.51 -10.36 -0.78
C LEU A 665 42.40 -9.77 -1.88
N GLY A 666 42.19 -8.49 -2.18
CA GLY A 666 43.12 -7.71 -3.00
C GLY A 666 44.35 -7.30 -2.21
N ARG A 667 44.16 -6.50 -1.16
CA ARG A 667 45.24 -6.00 -0.30
C ARG A 667 45.03 -6.37 1.16
N ASP A 668 45.99 -7.06 1.73
CA ASP A 668 46.13 -7.42 3.15
C ASP A 668 46.80 -6.29 3.96
N ALA A 669 46.26 -5.07 3.86
CA ALA A 669 46.78 -3.90 4.59
C ALA A 669 46.30 -3.86 6.06
N VAL A 670 46.41 -4.98 6.76
CA VAL A 670 46.17 -5.06 8.21
C VAL A 670 47.15 -4.13 8.93
N ASN A 671 46.59 -3.13 9.63
CA ASN A 671 47.30 -2.29 10.58
C ASN A 671 47.75 -3.13 11.79
N ASP A 672 48.47 -2.52 12.74
CA ASP A 672 49.03 -3.21 13.92
C ASP A 672 48.00 -4.08 14.68
N THR A 673 46.72 -3.69 14.70
CA THR A 673 45.61 -4.37 15.37
C THR A 673 44.64 -5.12 14.44
N GLY A 674 44.89 -5.13 13.13
CA GLY A 674 43.98 -5.72 12.13
C GLY A 674 44.12 -7.25 11.98
N LEU A 675 43.01 -7.96 11.85
CA LEU A 675 42.95 -9.41 11.65
C LEU A 675 42.07 -9.77 10.44
N VAL A 676 42.42 -10.84 9.72
CA VAL A 676 41.56 -11.46 8.70
C VAL A 676 41.53 -12.97 8.87
N ILE A 677 40.32 -13.51 8.98
CA ILE A 677 40.00 -14.92 9.13
C ILE A 677 39.20 -15.36 7.89
N VAL A 678 39.56 -16.51 7.31
CA VAL A 678 38.83 -17.17 6.21
C VAL A 678 38.79 -18.65 6.52
N ASP A 679 37.62 -19.29 6.48
CA ASP A 679 37.45 -20.73 6.77
C ASP A 679 38.15 -21.12 8.10
N ASN A 680 37.84 -20.33 9.14
CA ASN A 680 38.39 -20.38 10.51
C ASN A 680 39.94 -20.36 10.62
N LYS A 681 40.66 -19.93 9.57
CA LYS A 681 42.12 -19.78 9.54
C LYS A 681 42.51 -18.31 9.42
N VAL A 682 43.56 -17.89 10.13
CA VAL A 682 44.11 -16.54 9.95
C VAL A 682 44.89 -16.45 8.64
N VAL A 683 44.44 -15.57 7.74
CA VAL A 683 45.09 -15.28 6.46
C VAL A 683 46.02 -14.07 6.57
N ALA A 684 45.65 -13.07 7.37
CA ALA A 684 46.47 -11.89 7.64
C ALA A 684 46.29 -11.38 9.07
N ALA A 685 47.37 -10.92 9.70
CA ALA A 685 47.33 -10.37 11.06
C ALA A 685 48.42 -9.30 11.29
N GLY A 686 48.03 -8.23 11.98
CA GLY A 686 48.89 -7.13 12.41
C GLY A 686 49.98 -7.51 13.43
N THR A 687 50.79 -6.52 13.82
CA THR A 687 51.93 -6.70 14.73
C THR A 687 51.52 -7.07 16.15
N ALA A 688 50.34 -6.63 16.64
CA ALA A 688 49.80 -6.98 17.96
C ALA A 688 49.53 -8.50 18.11
N TYR A 689 49.36 -9.22 17.00
CA TYR A 689 49.19 -10.66 16.95
C TYR A 689 50.50 -11.42 16.69
N GLY A 690 51.63 -10.72 16.47
CA GLY A 690 52.84 -11.27 15.84
C GLY A 690 53.47 -12.47 16.56
N ASP A 691 53.46 -12.46 17.89
CA ASP A 691 53.96 -13.55 18.75
C ASP A 691 52.87 -14.57 19.13
N ILE A 692 51.62 -14.33 18.73
CA ILE A 692 50.43 -15.09 19.17
C ILE A 692 49.87 -15.98 18.05
N VAL A 693 50.15 -15.66 16.78
CA VAL A 693 49.55 -16.34 15.62
C VAL A 693 50.62 -16.86 14.64
N ASN A 694 50.62 -18.16 14.39
CA ASN A 694 51.57 -18.80 13.48
C ASN A 694 51.10 -18.68 12.02
N LYS A 695 51.63 -17.70 11.30
CA LYS A 695 51.30 -17.42 9.88
C LYS A 695 51.64 -18.55 8.90
N ASN A 696 52.25 -19.65 9.34
CA ASN A 696 52.64 -20.81 8.52
C ASN A 696 51.87 -22.09 8.86
N ALA A 697 50.82 -22.04 9.69
CA ALA A 697 50.04 -23.22 10.06
C ALA A 697 48.53 -22.95 10.07
N ASN A 698 47.74 -23.99 9.79
CA ASN A 698 46.28 -23.98 9.89
C ASN A 698 45.84 -24.04 11.37
N GLU A 699 46.21 -23.01 12.14
CA GLU A 699 45.93 -22.94 13.56
C GLU A 699 44.58 -22.26 13.81
N VAL A 700 43.64 -23.03 14.37
CA VAL A 700 42.40 -22.48 14.93
C VAL A 700 42.77 -21.61 16.13
N LEU A 701 42.39 -20.33 16.05
CA LEU A 701 42.53 -19.38 17.14
C LEU A 701 41.17 -19.13 17.80
N VAL A 702 41.22 -18.63 19.03
CA VAL A 702 40.05 -18.31 19.85
C VAL A 702 40.08 -16.83 20.18
N GLU A 703 39.00 -16.09 19.93
CA GLU A 703 38.91 -14.72 20.44
C GLU A 703 38.72 -14.75 21.96
N VAL A 704 39.67 -14.15 22.69
CA VAL A 704 39.66 -14.11 24.16
C VAL A 704 39.13 -12.78 24.70
N SER A 705 39.20 -11.75 23.87
CA SER A 705 38.51 -10.48 23.99
C SER A 705 38.61 -9.79 22.63
N LYS A 706 37.68 -8.87 22.31
CA LYS A 706 37.61 -8.14 21.03
C LYS A 706 38.98 -7.66 20.51
N GLY A 707 39.45 -8.20 19.38
CA GLY A 707 40.75 -7.91 18.78
C GLY A 707 41.97 -8.59 19.45
N HIS A 708 41.75 -9.59 20.31
CA HIS A 708 42.78 -10.38 20.97
C HIS A 708 42.45 -11.87 20.81
N TRP A 709 43.31 -12.57 20.07
CA TRP A 709 43.12 -13.97 19.72
C TRP A 709 44.26 -14.82 20.27
N VAL A 710 43.96 -16.02 20.79
CA VAL A 710 44.93 -16.89 21.46
C VAL A 710 44.91 -18.29 20.83
N LYS A 711 46.08 -18.89 20.69
CA LYS A 711 46.25 -20.29 20.34
C LYS A 711 45.95 -21.19 21.56
N PRO A 712 44.99 -22.14 21.48
CA PRO A 712 44.74 -23.10 22.54
C PRO A 712 45.84 -24.17 22.59
N HIS A 713 46.08 -24.75 23.77
CA HIS A 713 46.82 -26.01 23.88
C HIS A 713 46.01 -27.15 23.23
N GLU A 714 46.66 -28.15 22.62
CA GLU A 714 46.00 -29.22 21.84
C GLU A 714 44.92 -29.97 22.63
N GLU A 715 45.11 -30.15 23.94
CA GLU A 715 44.12 -30.81 24.83
C GLU A 715 43.01 -29.89 25.37
N THR A 716 42.95 -28.63 24.95
CA THR A 716 41.90 -27.70 25.40
C THR A 716 40.56 -28.06 24.76
N VAL A 717 39.50 -28.07 25.57
CA VAL A 717 38.12 -28.31 25.15
C VAL A 717 37.31 -27.02 25.13
N ALA A 718 37.54 -26.14 26.11
CA ALA A 718 36.86 -24.86 26.23
C ALA A 718 37.78 -23.76 26.79
N MET A 719 37.44 -22.50 26.53
CA MET A 719 38.17 -21.32 27.02
C MET A 719 37.24 -20.27 27.63
N ILE A 720 37.75 -19.51 28.60
CA ILE A 720 37.11 -18.31 29.15
C ILE A 720 38.15 -17.20 29.14
N GLY A 721 38.03 -16.30 28.18
CA GLY A 721 39.16 -15.45 27.78
C GLY A 721 40.41 -16.31 27.55
N ALA A 722 41.57 -15.83 27.99
CA ALA A 722 42.84 -16.57 27.83
C ALA A 722 42.98 -17.82 28.71
N LYS A 723 42.01 -18.14 29.58
CA LYS A 723 42.08 -19.29 30.49
C LYS A 723 41.54 -20.54 29.82
N GLN A 724 42.37 -21.57 29.75
CA GLN A 724 42.13 -22.83 29.03
C GLN A 724 41.63 -23.93 29.98
N TYR A 725 40.69 -24.76 29.51
CA TYR A 725 40.11 -25.87 30.26
C TYR A 725 40.09 -27.16 29.41
N THR A 726 40.47 -28.28 30.02
CA THR A 726 40.46 -29.62 29.39
C THR A 726 39.08 -30.28 29.39
N THR A 727 38.07 -29.69 30.04
CA THR A 727 36.67 -30.13 29.96
C THR A 727 35.72 -28.92 29.91
N LEU A 728 34.55 -29.10 29.31
CA LEU A 728 33.49 -28.08 29.30
C LEU A 728 32.84 -27.88 30.70
N PRO A 729 32.57 -28.92 31.53
CA PRO A 729 32.11 -28.74 32.90
C PRO A 729 33.04 -27.88 33.78
N ASP A 730 34.36 -28.06 33.67
CA ASP A 730 35.32 -27.25 34.43
C ASP A 730 35.27 -25.78 34.03
N ALA A 731 35.09 -25.51 32.73
CA ALA A 731 34.92 -24.16 32.22
C ALA A 731 33.63 -23.51 32.76
N ILE A 732 32.48 -24.16 32.56
CA ILE A 732 31.17 -23.64 33.01
C ILE A 732 31.14 -23.43 34.54
N THR A 733 31.74 -24.33 35.32
CA THR A 733 31.86 -24.19 36.78
C THR A 733 32.74 -23.00 37.19
N ALA A 734 33.78 -22.70 36.41
CA ALA A 734 34.75 -21.64 36.66
C ALA A 734 34.43 -20.32 35.93
N ALA A 735 33.31 -20.23 35.22
CA ALA A 735 32.82 -18.99 34.60
C ALA A 735 32.37 -17.99 35.66
N ASP A 736 32.57 -16.69 35.40
CA ASP A 736 32.00 -15.61 36.18
C ASP A 736 30.72 -15.05 35.53
N GLU A 737 29.99 -14.22 36.26
CA GLU A 737 28.68 -13.71 35.83
C GLU A 737 28.79 -12.90 34.52
N ASN A 738 28.09 -13.36 33.47
CA ASN A 738 28.13 -12.88 32.08
C ASN A 738 29.44 -13.16 31.32
N ALA A 739 30.27 -14.12 31.76
CA ALA A 739 31.44 -14.56 31.00
C ALA A 739 31.04 -15.35 29.73
N THR A 740 31.92 -15.35 28.72
CA THR A 740 31.82 -16.25 27.56
C THR A 740 32.67 -17.50 27.77
N VAL A 741 32.08 -18.67 27.53
CA VAL A 741 32.72 -19.98 27.45
C VAL A 741 32.74 -20.40 25.97
N THR A 742 33.91 -20.37 25.32
CA THR A 742 34.04 -20.74 23.90
C THR A 742 34.52 -22.18 23.76
N LEU A 743 33.81 -22.96 22.94
CA LEU A 743 34.04 -24.39 22.68
C LEU A 743 35.05 -24.59 21.53
N LEU A 744 35.95 -25.57 21.67
CA LEU A 744 37.09 -25.79 20.76
C LEU A 744 37.18 -27.21 20.17
N LYS A 745 36.27 -28.09 20.60
CA LYS A 745 36.16 -29.49 20.18
C LYS A 745 34.69 -29.91 20.28
N ASP A 746 34.28 -30.90 19.48
CA ASP A 746 33.06 -31.66 19.75
C ASP A 746 33.18 -32.30 21.15
N VAL A 747 32.12 -32.21 21.97
CA VAL A 747 32.11 -32.77 23.33
C VAL A 747 30.92 -33.70 23.51
N THR A 748 31.18 -34.92 23.95
CA THR A 748 30.15 -35.83 24.44
C THR A 748 29.89 -35.59 25.93
N VAL A 749 28.68 -35.14 26.24
CA VAL A 749 28.21 -34.82 27.59
C VAL A 749 27.67 -36.10 28.23
N THR A 750 28.54 -36.78 28.98
CA THR A 750 28.27 -38.07 29.68
C THR A 750 27.71 -37.90 31.10
N LYS A 751 27.59 -36.65 31.55
CA LYS A 751 26.92 -36.17 32.76
C LYS A 751 26.38 -34.76 32.46
N PRO A 752 25.14 -34.43 32.79
CA PRO A 752 24.57 -33.09 32.62
C PRO A 752 25.39 -31.99 33.27
N ILE A 753 25.54 -30.87 32.57
CA ILE A 753 26.33 -29.72 33.03
C ILE A 753 25.41 -28.69 33.69
N GLU A 754 25.67 -28.38 34.96
CA GLU A 754 24.85 -27.46 35.75
C GLU A 754 25.30 -26.00 35.55
N VAL A 755 24.35 -25.13 35.19
CA VAL A 755 24.54 -23.69 34.97
C VAL A 755 23.81 -22.92 36.08
N THR A 756 24.59 -22.21 36.88
CA THR A 756 24.14 -21.47 38.08
C THR A 756 24.38 -19.95 38.03
N LYS A 757 25.00 -19.46 36.94
CA LYS A 757 25.33 -18.06 36.65
C LYS A 757 24.92 -17.70 35.24
N SER A 758 24.62 -16.43 34.96
CA SER A 758 24.47 -15.94 33.57
C SER A 758 25.78 -16.09 32.82
N MET A 759 25.74 -16.49 31.54
CA MET A 759 26.92 -16.69 30.69
C MET A 759 26.53 -16.87 29.21
N THR A 760 27.50 -16.75 28.32
CA THR A 760 27.38 -17.18 26.92
C THR A 760 28.20 -18.46 26.71
N LEU A 761 27.56 -19.54 26.29
CA LEU A 761 28.21 -20.72 25.74
C LEU A 761 28.30 -20.56 24.21
N ASP A 762 29.50 -20.30 23.72
CA ASP A 762 29.76 -20.14 22.30
C ASP A 762 30.24 -21.46 21.70
N LEU A 763 29.45 -22.02 20.78
CA LEU A 763 29.69 -23.32 20.17
C LEU A 763 30.78 -23.26 19.09
N ASN A 764 31.04 -22.09 18.50
CA ASN A 764 32.23 -21.80 17.69
C ASN A 764 32.58 -22.88 16.62
N GLY A 765 31.55 -23.39 15.92
CA GLY A 765 31.69 -24.38 14.85
C GLY A 765 31.70 -25.84 15.30
N HIS A 766 31.53 -26.12 16.59
CA HIS A 766 31.59 -27.46 17.19
C HIS A 766 30.21 -27.96 17.68
N VAL A 767 30.10 -29.29 17.84
CA VAL A 767 28.85 -29.95 18.22
C VAL A 767 28.89 -30.55 19.62
N LEU A 768 27.91 -30.20 20.45
CA LEU A 768 27.68 -30.86 21.74
C LEU A 768 26.79 -32.10 21.56
N THR A 769 27.27 -33.24 22.04
CA THR A 769 26.57 -34.54 21.94
C THR A 769 26.01 -34.94 23.28
N ALA A 770 24.69 -35.05 23.44
CA ALA A 770 24.11 -35.60 24.66
C ALA A 770 24.26 -37.14 24.67
N ALA A 771 24.93 -37.70 25.68
CA ALA A 771 25.27 -39.12 25.70
C ALA A 771 24.06 -40.03 25.98
N THR A 772 24.00 -41.16 25.28
CA THR A 772 23.06 -42.26 25.55
C THR A 772 23.52 -43.09 26.75
N VAL A 773 22.65 -43.96 27.27
CA VAL A 773 22.87 -44.66 28.55
C VAL A 773 23.85 -45.84 28.48
N SER A 774 24.38 -46.16 27.29
CA SER A 774 25.63 -46.91 27.13
C SER A 774 26.86 -46.17 27.68
N ASP A 775 26.82 -44.83 27.75
CA ASP A 775 28.01 -43.97 27.89
C ASP A 775 27.90 -42.97 29.06
N ARG A 776 26.82 -43.00 29.85
CA ARG A 776 26.66 -42.13 31.05
C ARG A 776 27.30 -42.73 32.31
N SER A 777 27.57 -41.87 33.30
CA SER A 777 28.19 -42.25 34.58
C SER A 777 27.25 -42.29 35.80
N GLU A 778 25.97 -41.97 35.63
CA GLU A 778 25.05 -41.64 36.73
C GLU A 778 23.90 -42.64 36.94
N SER A 779 23.15 -42.46 38.05
CA SER A 779 22.02 -43.33 38.40
C SER A 779 20.95 -43.37 37.31
N LYS A 780 20.14 -44.43 37.35
CA LYS A 780 19.06 -44.63 36.38
C LYS A 780 17.90 -43.64 36.50
N ASP A 781 17.75 -43.04 37.67
CA ASP A 781 16.56 -42.30 38.11
C ASP A 781 16.53 -40.83 37.67
N GLU A 782 17.60 -40.30 37.06
CA GLU A 782 17.75 -38.87 36.75
C GLU A 782 17.55 -38.50 35.27
N LYS A 783 16.96 -37.34 35.03
CA LYS A 783 16.66 -36.80 33.69
C LYS A 783 17.93 -36.28 33.00
N ASN A 784 18.52 -37.13 32.17
CA ASN A 784 19.74 -36.88 31.41
C ASN A 784 19.52 -35.90 30.24
N SER A 785 19.74 -34.60 30.48
CA SER A 785 19.79 -33.54 29.45
C SER A 785 21.18 -32.92 29.45
N ALA A 786 21.71 -32.47 28.30
CA ALA A 786 23.12 -32.02 28.25
C ALA A 786 23.43 -30.82 29.18
N ILE A 787 22.52 -29.86 29.29
CA ILE A 787 22.65 -28.68 30.15
C ILE A 787 21.44 -28.57 31.08
N TRP A 788 21.70 -28.30 32.36
CA TRP A 788 20.69 -27.98 33.37
C TRP A 788 20.83 -26.54 33.82
N VAL A 789 19.77 -25.74 33.76
CA VAL A 789 19.72 -24.43 34.44
C VAL A 789 18.98 -24.61 35.76
N THR A 790 19.65 -24.36 36.88
CA THR A 790 19.14 -24.68 38.24
C THR A 790 18.98 -23.47 39.15
N ALA A 791 19.63 -22.33 38.84
CA ALA A 791 19.54 -21.10 39.63
C ALA A 791 18.60 -20.06 39.00
N LYS A 792 18.08 -19.15 39.84
CA LYS A 792 17.14 -18.08 39.48
C LYS A 792 17.80 -16.92 38.77
N ASN A 793 17.08 -16.27 37.86
CA ASN A 793 17.49 -15.08 37.11
C ASN A 793 18.81 -15.24 36.30
N VAL A 794 19.18 -16.47 35.97
CA VAL A 794 20.31 -16.82 35.09
C VAL A 794 19.96 -16.48 33.65
N ASN A 795 20.84 -15.76 32.95
CA ASN A 795 20.72 -15.53 31.51
C ASN A 795 21.79 -16.35 30.78
N LEU A 796 21.40 -17.50 30.23
CA LEU A 796 22.27 -18.37 29.45
C LEU A 796 22.03 -18.15 27.95
N THR A 797 23.03 -17.66 27.23
CA THR A 797 23.01 -17.63 25.76
C THR A 797 23.79 -18.83 25.23
N ILE A 798 23.24 -19.56 24.27
CA ILE A 798 23.97 -20.56 23.47
C ILE A 798 24.09 -19.99 22.06
N ASN A 799 25.33 -19.72 21.64
CA ASN A 799 25.63 -19.17 20.32
C ASN A 799 26.05 -20.30 19.37
N GLY A 800 25.23 -20.56 18.36
CA GLY A 800 25.50 -21.49 17.27
C GLY A 800 25.58 -20.82 15.90
N MET A 801 25.77 -19.50 15.83
CA MET A 801 25.80 -18.77 14.55
C MET A 801 26.98 -19.17 13.64
N THR A 802 28.11 -19.61 14.20
CA THR A 802 29.26 -20.10 13.43
C THR A 802 28.92 -21.40 12.71
N ALA A 803 29.16 -21.50 11.40
CA ALA A 803 28.86 -22.68 10.60
C ALA A 803 29.48 -23.96 11.21
N GLY A 804 28.71 -25.06 11.22
CA GLY A 804 29.07 -26.32 11.89
C GLY A 804 28.64 -26.42 13.35
N SER A 805 28.33 -25.30 14.02
CA SER A 805 27.85 -25.31 15.41
C SER A 805 26.53 -26.06 15.57
N GLY A 806 26.38 -26.77 16.68
CA GLY A 806 25.10 -27.41 16.97
C GLY A 806 25.05 -28.29 18.21
N MET A 807 23.96 -29.02 18.31
CA MET A 807 23.76 -30.06 19.32
C MET A 807 23.17 -31.31 18.67
N LYS A 808 23.66 -32.49 19.06
CA LYS A 808 23.17 -33.79 18.55
C LYS A 808 22.85 -34.77 19.68
N MET A 809 21.82 -35.59 19.51
CA MET A 809 21.49 -36.69 20.42
C MET A 809 20.96 -37.92 19.68
N GLY A 810 21.23 -39.10 20.24
CA GLY A 810 20.89 -40.38 19.62
C GLY A 810 19.38 -40.70 19.59
N ASP A 811 19.06 -41.91 19.13
CA ASP A 811 17.70 -42.45 19.18
C ASP A 811 17.21 -42.56 20.65
N THR A 812 16.01 -42.06 20.92
CA THR A 812 15.38 -42.14 22.25
C THR A 812 14.23 -43.13 22.32
N HIS A 813 13.88 -43.85 21.24
CA HIS A 813 12.71 -44.75 21.16
C HIS A 813 12.76 -46.03 22.04
N ASN A 814 13.81 -46.25 22.85
CA ASN A 814 13.83 -47.36 23.80
C ASN A 814 12.64 -47.27 24.79
N THR A 815 12.16 -48.41 25.29
CA THR A 815 10.98 -48.47 26.17
C THR A 815 11.32 -48.20 27.65
N GLU A 816 12.56 -48.40 28.09
CA GLU A 816 13.02 -47.98 29.41
C GLU A 816 13.25 -46.45 29.44
N TRP A 817 12.36 -45.68 30.08
CA TRP A 817 12.49 -44.22 30.24
C TRP A 817 13.82 -43.81 30.91
N GLU A 818 14.31 -44.64 31.82
CA GLU A 818 15.61 -44.54 32.50
C GLU A 818 16.81 -44.47 31.53
N THR A 819 16.64 -44.95 30.29
CA THR A 819 17.73 -45.08 29.29
C THR A 819 17.81 -43.92 28.29
N LYS A 820 16.95 -42.91 28.41
CA LYS A 820 16.78 -41.85 27.40
C LYS A 820 17.66 -40.62 27.64
N VAL A 821 17.97 -39.94 26.55
CA VAL A 821 18.30 -38.51 26.57
C VAL A 821 16.98 -37.73 26.66
N TRP A 822 16.91 -36.77 27.57
CA TRP A 822 15.71 -35.97 27.84
C TRP A 822 15.62 -34.69 27.02
N GLY A 823 16.77 -34.14 26.63
CA GLY A 823 16.91 -32.98 25.75
C GLY A 823 18.32 -32.40 25.75
N PHE A 824 18.50 -31.26 25.08
CA PHE A 824 19.73 -30.48 25.13
C PHE A 824 19.80 -29.57 26.35
N VAL A 825 18.71 -28.86 26.66
CA VAL A 825 18.63 -27.92 27.80
C VAL A 825 17.39 -28.21 28.63
N ASP A 826 17.53 -28.20 29.95
CA ASP A 826 16.46 -28.41 30.94
C ASP A 826 16.50 -27.28 32.00
N LEU A 827 15.51 -26.38 31.99
CA LEU A 827 15.38 -25.31 33.00
C LEU A 827 14.51 -25.80 34.17
N ARG A 828 15.16 -26.14 35.29
CA ARG A 828 14.60 -26.91 36.41
C ARG A 828 13.77 -26.08 37.39
N GLU A 829 13.21 -26.72 38.42
CA GLU A 829 12.37 -26.07 39.46
C GLU A 829 13.02 -24.86 40.15
N GLY A 830 14.35 -24.89 40.31
CA GLY A 830 15.11 -23.77 40.88
C GLY A 830 15.31 -22.57 39.95
N SER A 831 15.00 -22.69 38.65
CA SER A 831 15.41 -21.73 37.61
C SER A 831 14.61 -20.43 37.52
N ALA A 832 13.67 -20.17 38.43
CA ALA A 832 12.68 -19.12 38.23
C ALA A 832 13.22 -17.72 37.86
N GLY A 833 12.65 -17.13 36.82
CA GLY A 833 13.06 -15.83 36.25
C GLY A 833 14.27 -15.90 35.30
N SER A 834 14.85 -17.08 35.07
CA SER A 834 15.98 -17.27 34.14
C SER A 834 15.56 -17.23 32.68
N THR A 835 16.46 -16.81 31.79
CA THR A 835 16.28 -16.84 30.33
C THR A 835 17.32 -17.72 29.68
N VAL A 836 16.90 -18.61 28.78
CA VAL A 836 17.79 -19.29 27.82
C VAL A 836 17.55 -18.72 26.42
N THR A 837 18.62 -18.34 25.73
CA THR A 837 18.58 -17.83 24.35
C THR A 837 19.46 -18.68 23.45
N ILE A 838 18.91 -19.19 22.35
CA ILE A 838 19.61 -20.01 21.37
C ILE A 838 19.69 -19.23 20.05
N ASN A 839 20.89 -18.87 19.60
CA ASN A 839 21.12 -18.09 18.38
C ASN A 839 21.81 -18.94 17.31
N GLY A 840 21.10 -19.32 16.25
CA GLY A 840 21.66 -20.10 15.13
C GLY A 840 22.11 -21.52 15.51
N GLY A 841 22.55 -22.27 14.49
CA GLY A 841 23.11 -23.62 14.62
C GLY A 841 22.11 -24.74 14.31
N SER A 842 22.61 -25.98 14.30
CA SER A 842 21.84 -27.19 13.97
C SER A 842 21.57 -28.07 15.20
N TYR A 843 20.31 -28.40 15.47
CA TYR A 843 19.87 -29.08 16.68
C TYR A 843 19.10 -30.35 16.29
N THR A 844 19.80 -31.49 16.32
CA THR A 844 19.35 -32.73 15.66
C THR A 844 19.26 -33.91 16.62
N GLY A 845 18.14 -34.64 16.63
CA GLY A 845 18.06 -35.86 17.41
C GLY A 845 16.65 -36.33 17.72
N SER A 846 16.54 -37.58 18.14
CA SER A 846 15.25 -38.25 18.30
C SER A 846 14.54 -37.83 19.59
N THR A 847 13.25 -37.47 19.51
CA THR A 847 12.40 -37.16 20.67
C THR A 847 11.12 -37.98 20.62
N CYS A 848 10.64 -38.42 21.78
CA CYS A 848 9.49 -39.33 21.86
C CYS A 848 8.75 -39.24 23.20
N ALA A 849 7.55 -39.81 23.23
CA ALA A 849 6.90 -40.30 24.44
C ALA A 849 7.30 -41.78 24.68
N SER A 850 7.75 -42.18 25.87
CA SER A 850 7.77 -43.63 26.22
C SER A 850 6.43 -44.13 26.73
N ASP A 851 5.68 -43.24 27.37
CA ASP A 851 4.46 -43.51 28.11
C ASP A 851 3.73 -42.19 28.37
N ASN A 852 2.66 -42.22 29.17
CA ASN A 852 1.79 -41.07 29.43
C ASN A 852 2.40 -40.00 30.37
N TYR A 853 3.62 -40.20 30.87
CA TYR A 853 4.26 -39.31 31.86
C TYR A 853 5.68 -38.86 31.45
N HIS A 854 6.41 -39.69 30.71
CA HIS A 854 7.79 -39.38 30.29
C HIS A 854 7.85 -38.97 28.80
N TYR A 855 7.92 -37.65 28.58
CA TYR A 855 8.07 -36.99 27.27
C TYR A 855 9.40 -36.25 27.18
N THR A 856 10.18 -36.53 26.12
CA THR A 856 11.42 -35.82 25.77
C THR A 856 11.18 -34.71 24.74
N ALA A 857 12.08 -33.73 24.68
CA ALA A 857 12.08 -32.61 23.71
C ALA A 857 13.50 -32.03 23.56
N LEU A 858 13.80 -31.34 22.46
CA LEU A 858 15.13 -30.72 22.28
C LEU A 858 15.42 -29.68 23.37
N PHE A 859 14.41 -28.89 23.76
CA PHE A 859 14.49 -27.92 24.86
C PHE A 859 13.34 -28.15 25.86
N THR A 860 13.65 -28.24 27.15
CA THR A 860 12.68 -28.34 28.25
C THR A 860 12.76 -27.09 29.13
N VAL A 861 11.63 -26.44 29.38
CA VAL A 861 11.55 -25.17 30.12
C VAL A 861 10.39 -25.14 31.12
N GLY A 862 10.55 -24.51 32.28
CA GLY A 862 9.46 -24.38 33.26
C GLY A 862 9.68 -23.24 34.25
N SER A 863 9.05 -23.35 35.42
CA SER A 863 9.41 -22.57 36.62
C SER A 863 9.32 -21.04 36.52
N GLU A 864 8.46 -20.47 35.66
CA GLU A 864 8.42 -19.01 35.36
C GLU A 864 9.65 -18.48 34.59
N SER A 865 10.44 -19.38 33.97
CA SER A 865 11.60 -19.02 33.13
C SER A 865 11.18 -18.67 31.69
N LYS A 866 12.14 -18.24 30.87
CA LYS A 866 11.96 -17.87 29.45
C LYS A 866 12.88 -18.67 28.53
N LEU A 867 12.38 -19.04 27.35
CA LEU A 867 13.18 -19.58 26.24
C LEU A 867 13.05 -18.69 25.01
N VAL A 868 14.15 -18.46 24.30
CA VAL A 868 14.21 -17.76 23.01
C VAL A 868 14.96 -18.63 22.01
N LEU A 869 14.36 -18.94 20.87
CA LEU A 869 14.99 -19.57 19.70
C LEU A 869 15.06 -18.54 18.58
N ASN A 870 16.24 -18.30 18.03
CA ASN A 870 16.51 -17.26 17.03
C ASN A 870 17.32 -17.86 15.86
N ASN A 871 16.72 -17.91 14.66
CA ASN A 871 17.29 -18.54 13.46
C ASN A 871 17.85 -19.96 13.68
N VAL A 872 17.21 -20.74 14.54
CA VAL A 872 17.56 -22.13 14.86
C VAL A 872 17.15 -23.06 13.73
N SER A 873 18.03 -23.99 13.35
CA SER A 873 17.66 -25.14 12.51
C SER A 873 17.52 -26.38 13.39
N ALA A 874 16.35 -27.03 13.39
CA ALA A 874 16.06 -28.18 14.24
C ALA A 874 15.42 -29.33 13.47
N GLU A 875 15.88 -30.56 13.74
CA GLU A 875 15.34 -31.79 13.16
C GLU A 875 15.11 -32.83 14.25
N THR A 876 13.86 -33.31 14.38
CA THR A 876 13.49 -34.26 15.44
C THR A 876 12.22 -35.05 15.12
N ASP A 877 11.95 -36.09 15.91
CA ASP A 877 10.81 -36.99 15.67
C ASP A 877 9.50 -36.51 16.33
N GLU A 878 9.53 -35.84 17.49
CA GLU A 878 8.31 -35.29 18.11
C GLU A 878 8.40 -33.81 18.50
N ARG A 879 9.20 -33.44 19.50
CA ARG A 879 9.13 -32.12 20.18
C ARG A 879 10.42 -31.33 20.07
N VAL A 880 10.35 -30.14 19.48
CA VAL A 880 11.39 -29.11 19.59
C VAL A 880 11.38 -28.55 21.02
N VAL A 881 10.21 -28.19 21.55
CA VAL A 881 10.10 -27.55 22.87
C VAL A 881 9.00 -28.18 23.71
N LYS A 882 9.36 -28.52 24.95
CA LYS A 882 8.43 -28.83 26.04
C LYS A 882 8.52 -27.74 27.10
N ALA A 883 7.47 -26.94 27.24
CA ALA A 883 7.31 -26.09 28.41
C ALA A 883 6.44 -26.80 29.47
N SER A 884 6.61 -26.45 30.74
CA SER A 884 5.73 -26.83 31.86
C SER A 884 5.77 -25.77 32.98
N GLY A 885 4.74 -24.93 33.08
CA GLY A 885 4.71 -23.82 34.05
C GLY A 885 5.74 -22.72 33.72
N CYS A 886 6.00 -22.52 32.43
CA CYS A 886 6.99 -21.57 31.91
C CYS A 886 6.38 -20.15 31.83
N GLY A 887 7.23 -19.13 31.95
CA GLY A 887 6.82 -17.75 31.68
C GLY A 887 6.54 -17.55 30.19
N GLU A 888 7.57 -17.64 29.37
CA GLU A 888 7.51 -17.22 27.96
C GLU A 888 8.38 -18.09 27.01
N VAL A 889 7.87 -18.37 25.81
CA VAL A 889 8.65 -18.96 24.71
C VAL A 889 8.58 -18.08 23.47
N ILE A 890 9.73 -17.63 22.96
CA ILE A 890 9.85 -16.87 21.71
C ILE A 890 10.56 -17.73 20.66
N VAL A 891 10.02 -17.77 19.45
CA VAL A 891 10.62 -18.39 18.27
C VAL A 891 10.64 -17.38 17.14
N SER A 892 11.82 -16.99 16.69
CA SER A 892 12.04 -16.00 15.63
C SER A 892 12.87 -16.62 14.51
N GLY A 893 12.30 -16.72 13.30
CA GLY A 893 12.92 -17.35 12.15
C GLY A 893 13.30 -18.82 12.36
N GLY A 894 14.19 -19.31 11.49
CA GLY A 894 14.70 -20.69 11.53
C GLY A 894 13.81 -21.74 10.85
N THR A 895 14.31 -22.98 10.80
CA THR A 895 13.73 -24.12 10.07
C THR A 895 13.52 -25.32 10.99
N TYR A 896 12.30 -25.84 11.06
CA TYR A 896 11.92 -26.90 11.99
C TYR A 896 11.32 -28.09 11.22
N ASN A 897 12.06 -29.19 11.13
CA ASN A 897 11.71 -30.38 10.36
C ASN A 897 11.35 -31.54 11.29
N ILE A 898 10.10 -32.02 11.25
CA ILE A 898 9.54 -32.91 12.27
C ILE A 898 9.01 -34.21 11.64
N THR A 899 9.56 -35.37 11.99
CA THR A 899 9.24 -36.65 11.33
C THR A 899 7.98 -37.34 11.87
N GLY A 900 7.53 -36.97 13.08
CA GLY A 900 6.38 -37.51 13.80
C GLY A 900 5.37 -36.44 14.21
N ILE A 901 5.14 -36.26 15.52
CA ILE A 901 3.99 -35.51 16.08
C ILE A 901 4.37 -34.47 17.15
N ASN A 902 3.60 -33.38 17.27
CA ASN A 902 3.57 -32.44 18.41
C ASN A 902 4.75 -31.44 18.56
N ALA A 903 5.34 -30.96 17.46
CA ALA A 903 6.52 -30.08 17.38
C ALA A 903 6.72 -29.06 18.53
N PHE A 904 5.77 -28.15 18.74
CA PHE A 904 5.80 -27.10 19.76
C PHE A 904 4.66 -27.23 20.77
N LEU A 905 4.16 -28.45 21.00
CA LEU A 905 3.05 -28.70 21.93
C LEU A 905 3.27 -28.04 23.29
N GLY A 906 4.40 -28.28 23.96
CA GLY A 906 4.63 -27.67 25.27
C GLY A 906 4.79 -26.14 25.20
N ALA A 907 5.50 -25.63 24.18
CA ALA A 907 5.86 -24.20 24.06
C ALA A 907 4.67 -23.24 24.07
N ALA A 908 3.52 -23.64 23.55
CA ALA A 908 2.31 -22.82 23.61
C ALA A 908 1.23 -23.39 24.54
N PHE A 909 1.34 -24.66 24.97
CA PHE A 909 0.37 -25.27 25.87
C PHE A 909 0.59 -24.87 27.34
N GLU A 910 1.82 -24.93 27.85
CA GLU A 910 2.11 -24.82 29.29
C GLU A 910 3.01 -23.62 29.66
N THR A 911 3.15 -22.65 28.74
CA THR A 911 3.66 -21.29 28.99
C THR A 911 2.56 -20.37 29.51
N LYS A 912 2.88 -19.10 29.85
CA LYS A 912 1.88 -18.01 29.92
C LYS A 912 1.73 -17.31 28.57
N THR A 913 2.86 -17.05 27.90
CA THR A 913 2.94 -16.46 26.56
C THR A 913 3.85 -17.27 25.63
N ALA A 914 3.46 -17.32 24.36
CA ALA A 914 4.29 -17.79 23.26
C ALA A 914 4.22 -16.82 22.07
N SER A 915 5.31 -16.67 21.33
CA SER A 915 5.33 -15.88 20.09
C SER A 915 6.17 -16.57 19.02
N PHE A 916 5.60 -16.72 17.84
CA PHE A 916 6.22 -17.34 16.67
C PHE A 916 6.23 -16.31 15.53
N THR A 917 7.41 -15.98 15.00
CA THR A 917 7.61 -14.96 13.97
C THR A 917 8.57 -15.46 12.90
N ASP A 918 8.28 -15.26 11.61
CA ASP A 918 9.12 -15.59 10.45
C ASP A 918 9.61 -17.06 10.32
N MET A 919 9.15 -17.96 11.19
CA MET A 919 9.62 -19.35 11.25
C MET A 919 9.02 -20.24 10.17
N LYS A 920 9.81 -21.21 9.69
CA LYS A 920 9.37 -22.23 8.73
C LYS A 920 9.36 -23.61 9.36
N LEU A 921 8.20 -24.24 9.45
CA LEU A 921 8.03 -25.59 9.99
C LEU A 921 7.39 -26.53 8.97
N THR A 922 8.09 -27.64 8.70
CA THR A 922 7.55 -28.78 7.96
C THR A 922 7.45 -29.98 8.89
N ALA A 923 6.25 -30.46 9.12
CA ALA A 923 6.00 -31.67 9.90
C ALA A 923 5.40 -32.77 9.01
N LYS A 924 5.67 -34.03 9.37
CA LYS A 924 5.05 -35.18 8.75
C LYS A 924 3.58 -35.26 9.17
N TYR A 925 3.33 -35.42 10.47
CA TYR A 925 2.00 -35.32 11.06
C TYR A 925 1.85 -34.00 11.80
N GLY A 926 0.62 -33.60 12.11
CA GLY A 926 0.35 -32.29 12.71
C GLY A 926 0.58 -32.22 14.23
N GLY A 927 -0.12 -31.25 14.82
CA GLY A 927 0.01 -30.87 16.23
C GLY A 927 1.09 -29.82 16.41
N CYS A 928 1.43 -29.08 15.33
CA CYS A 928 2.66 -28.31 15.23
C CYS A 928 2.74 -27.23 16.30
N VAL A 929 1.70 -26.39 16.44
CA VAL A 929 1.55 -25.44 17.54
C VAL A 929 0.21 -25.71 18.23
N GLN A 930 0.24 -26.13 19.50
CA GLN A 930 -0.94 -26.38 20.33
C GLN A 930 -0.92 -25.45 21.54
N VAL A 931 -1.97 -24.65 21.72
CA VAL A 931 -1.99 -23.50 22.65
C VAL A 931 -2.93 -23.77 23.84
N GLY A 932 -2.49 -23.44 25.05
CA GLY A 932 -3.22 -23.62 26.31
C GLY A 932 -3.32 -22.36 27.16
N SER A 933 -2.29 -21.50 27.10
CA SER A 933 -2.37 -20.10 27.54
C SER A 933 -2.48 -19.18 26.33
N ASN A 934 -1.52 -18.29 26.08
CA ASN A 934 -1.60 -17.30 25.00
C ASN A 934 -0.49 -17.52 23.96
N ALA A 935 -0.81 -17.48 22.68
CA ALA A 935 0.17 -17.53 21.60
C ALA A 935 -0.10 -16.49 20.51
N THR A 936 0.96 -15.91 19.93
CA THR A 936 0.89 -15.08 18.71
C THR A 936 1.68 -15.72 17.58
N LEU A 937 1.16 -15.69 16.36
CA LEU A 937 1.83 -16.18 15.14
C LEU A 937 1.82 -15.10 14.07
N GLU A 938 2.99 -14.81 13.50
CA GLU A 938 3.21 -13.72 12.53
C GLU A 938 4.17 -14.18 11.43
N ASN A 939 3.78 -14.01 10.17
CA ASN A 939 4.54 -14.40 8.98
C ASN A 939 5.10 -15.84 8.96
N CYS A 940 4.50 -16.77 9.72
CA CYS A 940 4.96 -18.14 9.83
C CYS A 940 4.57 -18.98 8.60
N GLU A 941 5.42 -19.92 8.21
CA GLU A 941 5.10 -20.97 7.22
C GLU A 941 4.99 -22.32 7.94
N ILE A 942 3.77 -22.86 8.08
CA ILE A 942 3.51 -24.14 8.75
C ILE A 942 2.89 -25.13 7.76
N LYS A 943 3.55 -26.27 7.56
CA LYS A 943 3.16 -27.29 6.59
C LYS A 943 3.15 -28.69 7.19
N VAL A 944 1.99 -29.34 7.21
CA VAL A 944 1.83 -30.78 7.50
C VAL A 944 1.77 -31.53 6.17
N THR A 945 2.51 -32.64 6.06
CA THR A 945 2.79 -33.30 4.76
C THR A 945 2.19 -34.70 4.60
N ASP A 946 1.74 -35.34 5.68
CA ASP A 946 1.10 -36.66 5.71
C ASP A 946 -0.15 -36.63 6.63
N ILE A 947 -1.04 -37.61 6.51
CA ILE A 947 -2.30 -37.66 7.26
C ILE A 947 -2.30 -38.87 8.21
N ARG A 948 -2.21 -38.61 9.52
CA ARG A 948 -2.35 -39.65 10.54
C ARG A 948 -3.75 -40.25 10.49
N THR A 949 -3.86 -41.58 10.48
CA THR A 949 -5.12 -42.32 10.53
C THR A 949 -5.24 -43.13 11.82
N GLY A 950 -6.47 -43.52 12.19
CA GLY A 950 -6.76 -44.17 13.49
C GLY A 950 -6.79 -43.19 14.67
N ASP A 951 -6.28 -43.61 15.82
CA ASP A 951 -6.21 -42.79 17.02
C ASP A 951 -5.33 -41.55 16.81
N GLY A 952 -5.75 -40.40 17.36
CA GLY A 952 -4.98 -39.14 17.28
C GLY A 952 -5.14 -38.38 15.96
N THR A 953 -6.12 -38.73 15.12
CA THR A 953 -6.48 -37.99 13.88
C THR A 953 -6.79 -36.50 14.09
N TYR A 954 -7.22 -36.10 15.30
CA TYR A 954 -7.43 -34.69 15.67
C TYR A 954 -6.12 -33.88 15.75
N LEU A 955 -4.97 -34.55 15.90
CA LEU A 955 -3.65 -33.93 15.85
C LEU A 955 -3.20 -33.62 14.41
N ASN A 956 -4.00 -33.82 13.36
CA ASN A 956 -3.59 -33.46 11.99
C ASN A 956 -3.69 -31.94 11.70
N CYS A 957 -3.22 -31.10 12.62
CA CYS A 957 -3.39 -29.65 12.59
C CYS A 957 -2.09 -28.83 12.49
N ALA A 958 -2.16 -27.67 11.83
CA ALA A 958 -1.08 -26.68 11.83
C ALA A 958 -1.05 -25.87 13.15
N VAL A 959 -2.17 -25.20 13.46
CA VAL A 959 -2.38 -24.47 14.73
C VAL A 959 -3.61 -25.04 15.43
N ALA A 960 -3.53 -25.28 16.74
CA ALA A 960 -4.66 -25.71 17.55
C ALA A 960 -4.66 -25.09 18.95
N VAL A 961 -5.83 -25.08 19.60
CA VAL A 961 -6.04 -24.46 20.92
C VAL A 961 -6.92 -25.34 21.80
N GLN A 962 -6.60 -25.38 23.10
CA GLN A 962 -7.19 -26.28 24.07
C GLN A 962 -7.26 -25.67 25.48
N TYR A 963 -8.11 -26.23 26.34
CA TYR A 963 -8.27 -25.88 27.77
C TYR A 963 -8.50 -24.39 28.09
N GLY A 964 -9.06 -23.62 27.15
CA GLY A 964 -9.37 -22.19 27.34
C GLY A 964 -8.28 -21.23 26.86
N GLY A 965 -7.21 -21.72 26.22
CA GLY A 965 -6.16 -20.88 25.65
C GLY A 965 -6.62 -19.93 24.54
N THR A 966 -5.75 -19.05 24.09
CA THR A 966 -5.98 -18.08 23.00
C THR A 966 -4.79 -18.02 22.05
N ALA A 967 -5.01 -18.32 20.77
CA ALA A 967 -4.06 -18.06 19.69
C ALA A 967 -4.48 -16.82 18.89
N THR A 968 -3.53 -15.98 18.51
CA THR A 968 -3.74 -14.87 17.56
C THR A 968 -2.80 -15.05 16.37
N VAL A 969 -3.38 -15.35 15.20
CA VAL A 969 -2.67 -15.46 13.92
C VAL A 969 -2.82 -14.15 13.17
N LYS A 970 -1.74 -13.38 13.07
CA LYS A 970 -1.71 -12.11 12.33
C LYS A 970 -1.59 -12.32 10.82
N SER A 971 -0.72 -13.23 10.40
CA SER A 971 -0.33 -13.47 9.02
C SER A 971 0.40 -14.83 8.88
N GLY A 972 0.82 -15.18 7.66
CA GLY A 972 1.52 -16.44 7.36
C GLY A 972 0.71 -17.42 6.52
N THR A 973 1.26 -18.61 6.31
CA THR A 973 0.67 -19.70 5.51
C THR A 973 0.59 -20.99 6.33
N TYR A 974 -0.60 -21.56 6.43
CA TYR A 974 -0.94 -22.69 7.30
C TYR A 974 -1.59 -23.80 6.47
N THR A 975 -0.81 -24.82 6.13
CA THR A 975 -1.24 -25.95 5.27
C THR A 975 -1.25 -27.24 6.06
N ALA A 976 -2.44 -27.79 6.33
CA ALA A 976 -2.61 -29.05 7.07
C ALA A 976 -4.03 -29.61 6.84
N PRO A 977 -4.33 -30.88 7.16
CA PRO A 977 -5.71 -31.38 7.12
C PRO A 977 -6.67 -30.53 7.98
N TYR A 978 -6.21 -30.06 9.15
CA TYR A 978 -6.84 -28.97 9.91
C TYR A 978 -5.91 -27.74 9.95
N ALA A 979 -6.17 -26.71 9.15
CA ALA A 979 -5.33 -25.50 9.13
C ALA A 979 -5.41 -24.72 10.46
N ALA A 980 -6.56 -24.72 11.14
CA ALA A 980 -6.75 -24.17 12.48
C ALA A 980 -7.83 -24.96 13.25
N TYR A 981 -7.58 -25.33 14.52
CA TYR A 981 -8.51 -26.21 15.28
C TYR A 981 -8.60 -25.86 16.77
N VAL A 982 -9.76 -25.41 17.26
CA VAL A 982 -10.06 -25.42 18.71
C VAL A 982 -10.63 -26.79 19.10
N TYR A 983 -9.92 -27.50 19.98
CA TYR A 983 -10.32 -28.81 20.49
C TYR A 983 -11.48 -28.71 21.49
N ASN A 984 -12.15 -29.84 21.74
CA ASN A 984 -13.32 -29.94 22.62
C ASN A 984 -13.12 -29.46 24.07
N SER A 985 -11.87 -29.37 24.55
CA SER A 985 -11.52 -28.73 25.83
C SER A 985 -11.67 -27.20 25.85
N GLY A 986 -11.98 -26.57 24.71
CA GLY A 986 -12.28 -25.15 24.58
C GLY A 986 -11.06 -24.25 24.39
N GLY A 987 -11.30 -22.99 24.03
CA GLY A 987 -10.26 -22.01 23.69
C GLY A 987 -10.70 -21.03 22.61
N THR A 988 -9.78 -20.15 22.19
CA THR A 988 -10.01 -19.11 21.17
C THR A 988 -8.92 -19.12 20.10
N ILE A 989 -9.27 -19.00 18.83
CA ILE A 989 -8.36 -18.58 17.76
C ILE A 989 -8.86 -17.26 17.17
N ASN A 990 -8.02 -16.25 17.15
CA ASN A 990 -8.24 -15.01 16.42
C ASN A 990 -7.38 -15.04 15.15
N ILE A 991 -8.01 -14.98 13.98
CA ILE A 991 -7.33 -14.91 12.69
C ILE A 991 -7.53 -13.49 12.15
N GLU A 992 -6.44 -12.74 12.05
CA GLU A 992 -6.46 -11.37 11.55
C GLU A 992 -6.24 -11.33 10.04
N ASN A 993 -5.26 -12.09 9.55
CA ASN A 993 -5.00 -12.35 8.13
C ASN A 993 -4.18 -13.66 7.97
N GLY A 994 -3.94 -14.10 6.73
CA GLY A 994 -3.13 -15.27 6.39
C GLY A 994 -3.80 -16.20 5.36
N THR A 995 -3.05 -17.21 4.91
CA THR A 995 -3.55 -18.25 3.98
C THR A 995 -3.66 -19.59 4.69
N PHE A 996 -4.86 -20.17 4.71
CA PHE A 996 -5.19 -21.42 5.38
C PHE A 996 -5.65 -22.43 4.33
N THR A 997 -4.87 -23.50 4.15
CA THR A 997 -5.24 -24.62 3.26
C THR A 997 -5.48 -25.86 4.11
N GLY A 998 -6.76 -26.22 4.26
CA GLY A 998 -7.20 -27.18 5.27
C GLY A 998 -8.52 -26.79 5.94
N VAL A 999 -9.06 -27.70 6.75
CA VAL A 999 -10.27 -27.46 7.53
C VAL A 999 -9.99 -26.47 8.67
N VAL A 1000 -10.88 -25.52 8.92
CA VAL A 1000 -10.89 -24.68 10.14
C VAL A 1000 -12.03 -25.14 11.03
N ARG A 1001 -11.73 -25.56 12.27
CA ARG A 1001 -12.70 -26.28 13.12
C ARG A 1001 -12.74 -25.80 14.57
N ALA A 1002 -13.94 -25.75 15.15
CA ALA A 1002 -14.14 -25.55 16.58
C ALA A 1002 -15.08 -26.63 17.16
N ASP A 1003 -14.59 -27.41 18.12
CA ASP A 1003 -15.36 -28.42 18.88
C ASP A 1003 -15.48 -27.98 20.35
N ALA A 1004 -16.57 -28.32 21.04
CA ALA A 1004 -16.70 -28.09 22.48
C ALA A 1004 -17.35 -29.27 23.23
N THR A 1005 -17.38 -29.16 24.56
CA THR A 1005 -18.15 -30.03 25.47
C THR A 1005 -19.08 -29.17 26.34
N THR A 1006 -20.01 -29.79 27.06
CA THR A 1006 -21.08 -29.10 27.81
C THR A 1006 -20.58 -28.00 28.76
N ASP A 1007 -19.37 -28.15 29.30
CA ASP A 1007 -18.77 -27.23 30.27
C ASP A 1007 -17.63 -26.36 29.68
N THR A 1008 -17.39 -26.42 28.36
CA THR A 1008 -16.32 -25.67 27.67
C THR A 1008 -16.88 -24.78 26.55
N THR A 1009 -16.10 -23.79 26.12
CA THR A 1009 -16.45 -22.88 25.00
C THR A 1009 -15.31 -22.86 24.00
N ALA A 1010 -15.63 -22.98 22.71
CA ALA A 1010 -14.66 -22.98 21.63
C ALA A 1010 -14.98 -21.87 20.63
N VAL A 1011 -14.02 -20.98 20.36
CA VAL A 1011 -14.22 -19.74 19.61
C VAL A 1011 -13.21 -19.63 18.47
N ILE A 1012 -13.67 -19.35 17.24
CA ILE A 1012 -12.79 -18.91 16.16
C ILE A 1012 -13.33 -17.59 15.58
N ASN A 1013 -12.56 -16.52 15.71
CA ASN A 1013 -12.86 -15.20 15.16
C ASN A 1013 -12.03 -14.98 13.89
N ILE A 1014 -12.67 -14.77 12.74
CA ILE A 1014 -12.01 -14.56 11.45
C ILE A 1014 -12.29 -13.12 10.98
N LYS A 1015 -11.26 -12.27 11.02
CA LYS A 1015 -11.32 -10.88 10.54
C LYS A 1015 -11.11 -10.80 9.03
N ASN A 1016 -10.05 -11.44 8.53
CA ASN A 1016 -9.68 -11.50 7.12
C ASN A 1016 -8.83 -12.76 6.85
N GLY A 1017 -8.46 -12.98 5.59
CA GLY A 1017 -7.59 -14.08 5.14
C GLY A 1017 -8.18 -14.87 3.97
N SER A 1018 -7.42 -15.87 3.51
CA SER A 1018 -7.79 -16.80 2.44
C SER A 1018 -7.93 -18.21 3.01
N PHE A 1019 -9.09 -18.84 2.81
CA PHE A 1019 -9.47 -20.11 3.42
C PHE A 1019 -9.84 -21.13 2.35
N ASN A 1020 -8.86 -21.95 1.97
CA ASN A 1020 -9.04 -23.07 1.06
C ASN A 1020 -9.33 -24.37 1.82
N GLY A 1021 -10.60 -24.53 2.22
CA GLY A 1021 -11.08 -25.70 2.95
C GLY A 1021 -12.49 -25.49 3.52
N GLU A 1022 -12.94 -26.43 4.35
CA GLU A 1022 -14.23 -26.34 5.05
C GLU A 1022 -14.10 -25.58 6.38
N ILE A 1023 -15.13 -24.81 6.73
CA ILE A 1023 -15.30 -24.23 8.06
C ILE A 1023 -16.31 -25.07 8.85
N GLN A 1024 -15.86 -25.74 9.91
CA GLN A 1024 -16.63 -26.76 10.63
C GLN A 1024 -16.87 -26.37 12.10
N LYS A 1025 -18.13 -26.47 12.56
CA LYS A 1025 -18.43 -26.59 13.99
C LYS A 1025 -18.57 -28.06 14.38
N GLY A 1026 -18.13 -28.39 15.58
CA GLY A 1026 -18.27 -29.70 16.18
C GLY A 1026 -19.74 -30.09 16.42
N GLY A 1027 -19.94 -31.39 16.68
CA GLY A 1027 -21.23 -31.96 17.08
C GLY A 1027 -21.47 -31.94 18.59
N GLY A 1028 -20.89 -30.97 19.32
CA GLY A 1028 -21.03 -30.82 20.77
C GLY A 1028 -22.32 -30.08 21.16
N PRO A 1029 -22.32 -29.37 22.30
CA PRO A 1029 -23.55 -28.84 22.92
C PRO A 1029 -24.08 -27.56 22.27
N GLY A 1030 -23.34 -26.93 21.34
CA GLY A 1030 -23.67 -25.62 20.78
C GLY A 1030 -22.95 -24.44 21.46
N SER A 1031 -21.92 -24.69 22.28
CA SER A 1031 -20.98 -23.66 22.76
C SER A 1031 -19.86 -23.37 21.75
N GLU A 1032 -19.85 -24.07 20.61
CA GLU A 1032 -19.02 -23.83 19.43
C GLU A 1032 -19.40 -22.53 18.71
N THR A 1033 -18.55 -21.52 18.86
CA THR A 1033 -18.67 -20.22 18.19
C THR A 1033 -17.63 -20.11 17.08
N ILE A 1034 -18.09 -19.91 15.85
CA ILE A 1034 -17.24 -19.43 14.76
C ILE A 1034 -17.86 -18.12 14.30
N SER A 1035 -17.00 -17.12 14.11
CA SER A 1035 -17.33 -15.71 14.04
C SER A 1035 -16.60 -15.06 12.88
N ILE A 1036 -17.20 -15.09 11.69
CA ILE A 1036 -16.59 -14.52 10.48
C ILE A 1036 -17.11 -13.10 10.25
N THR A 1037 -16.20 -12.14 10.08
CA THR A 1037 -16.49 -10.74 9.69
C THR A 1037 -15.89 -10.33 8.34
N GLY A 1038 -14.96 -11.12 7.78
CA GLY A 1038 -14.33 -10.87 6.49
C GLY A 1038 -13.53 -12.08 5.99
N GLY A 1039 -12.82 -11.92 4.87
CA GLY A 1039 -12.02 -12.97 4.23
C GLY A 1039 -12.71 -13.66 3.05
N THR A 1040 -11.96 -14.53 2.36
CA THR A 1040 -12.41 -15.31 1.19
C THR A 1040 -12.27 -16.80 1.43
N PHE A 1041 -13.29 -17.56 1.04
CA PHE A 1041 -13.48 -18.98 1.36
C PHE A 1041 -13.77 -19.80 0.08
N SER A 1042 -13.27 -21.04 0.00
CA SER A 1042 -13.65 -21.99 -1.07
C SER A 1042 -14.92 -22.81 -0.74
N SER A 1043 -15.41 -22.72 0.49
CA SER A 1043 -16.68 -23.29 0.96
C SER A 1043 -17.64 -22.19 1.46
N ASP A 1044 -18.92 -22.52 1.58
CA ASP A 1044 -19.98 -21.58 1.98
C ASP A 1044 -19.90 -21.24 3.48
N PRO A 1045 -19.59 -19.99 3.89
CA PRO A 1045 -19.40 -19.63 5.30
C PRO A 1045 -20.70 -19.25 6.02
N SER A 1046 -21.86 -19.33 5.38
CA SER A 1046 -23.09 -18.63 5.82
C SER A 1046 -23.64 -18.99 7.19
N VAL A 1047 -23.39 -20.20 7.68
CA VAL A 1047 -23.78 -20.66 9.03
C VAL A 1047 -22.85 -20.16 10.16
N HIS A 1048 -21.75 -19.47 9.83
CA HIS A 1048 -20.70 -19.03 10.77
C HIS A 1048 -20.40 -17.52 10.74
N VAL A 1049 -21.22 -16.73 10.05
CA VAL A 1049 -21.06 -15.26 9.97
C VAL A 1049 -21.80 -14.58 11.12
N VAL A 1050 -21.12 -13.65 11.82
CA VAL A 1050 -21.67 -13.06 13.07
C VAL A 1050 -22.83 -12.12 12.78
N GLY A 1051 -24.01 -12.47 13.29
CA GLY A 1051 -25.20 -11.64 13.18
C GLY A 1051 -25.79 -11.70 11.77
N ASN A 1052 -26.86 -12.50 11.62
CA ASN A 1052 -27.70 -12.57 10.43
C ASN A 1052 -28.41 -11.23 10.19
N GLY A 1053 -27.67 -10.26 9.66
CA GLY A 1053 -28.07 -8.85 9.59
C GLY A 1053 -27.00 -7.82 9.95
N ASN A 1054 -25.70 -8.15 10.07
CA ASN A 1054 -24.62 -7.14 10.20
C ASN A 1054 -23.38 -7.30 9.28
N THR A 1055 -23.32 -8.36 8.47
CA THR A 1055 -22.33 -8.60 7.41
C THR A 1055 -22.98 -9.39 6.27
N ASN A 1056 -22.35 -9.45 5.10
CA ASN A 1056 -22.91 -10.04 3.89
C ASN A 1056 -21.94 -10.97 3.18
N ILE A 1057 -22.48 -11.92 2.41
CA ILE A 1057 -21.70 -12.99 1.80
C ILE A 1057 -21.98 -13.01 0.29
N VAL A 1058 -20.97 -12.68 -0.52
CA VAL A 1058 -21.05 -12.73 -1.98
C VAL A 1058 -20.57 -14.09 -2.46
N LYS A 1059 -21.41 -14.80 -3.23
CA LYS A 1059 -21.00 -16.02 -3.95
C LYS A 1059 -20.55 -15.66 -5.37
N ARG A 1060 -19.29 -15.94 -5.69
CA ARG A 1060 -18.67 -15.80 -7.03
C ARG A 1060 -18.37 -17.17 -7.61
N ALA A 1061 -18.41 -17.29 -8.94
CA ALA A 1061 -17.96 -18.49 -9.66
C ALA A 1061 -16.53 -18.25 -10.17
N GLY A 1062 -15.66 -19.26 -10.02
CA GLY A 1062 -14.31 -19.27 -10.56
C GLY A 1062 -14.21 -20.12 -11.83
N SER A 1063 -12.99 -20.17 -12.38
CA SER A 1063 -12.62 -21.12 -13.43
C SER A 1063 -12.97 -22.56 -13.01
N GLU A 1064 -13.37 -23.38 -13.98
CA GLU A 1064 -13.81 -24.77 -13.78
C GLU A 1064 -15.07 -24.98 -12.92
N GLY A 1065 -15.75 -23.90 -12.49
CA GLY A 1065 -17.04 -24.00 -11.79
C GLY A 1065 -16.94 -24.26 -10.29
N ALA A 1066 -15.73 -24.19 -9.71
CA ALA A 1066 -15.57 -23.95 -8.28
C ALA A 1066 -16.19 -22.61 -7.88
N TYR A 1067 -16.61 -22.45 -6.63
CA TYR A 1067 -17.16 -21.21 -6.10
C TYR A 1067 -16.23 -20.61 -5.05
N THR A 1068 -16.10 -19.29 -5.06
CA THR A 1068 -15.49 -18.52 -3.97
C THR A 1068 -16.54 -17.68 -3.27
N TYR A 1069 -16.41 -17.56 -1.97
CA TYR A 1069 -17.35 -16.85 -1.10
C TYR A 1069 -16.57 -15.77 -0.36
N THR A 1070 -16.98 -14.51 -0.46
CA THR A 1070 -16.32 -13.39 0.23
C THR A 1070 -17.26 -12.79 1.24
N VAL A 1071 -16.81 -12.64 2.49
CA VAL A 1071 -17.57 -11.96 3.54
C VAL A 1071 -17.21 -10.47 3.56
N LEU A 1072 -18.23 -9.62 3.58
CA LEU A 1072 -18.15 -8.17 3.43
C LEU A 1072 -18.93 -7.46 4.54
N ALA A 1073 -18.60 -6.19 4.78
CA ALA A 1073 -19.34 -5.29 5.66
C ALA A 1073 -20.79 -5.02 5.15
N LYS A 1074 -21.58 -4.33 5.98
CA LYS A 1074 -23.00 -4.05 5.73
C LYS A 1074 -23.27 -2.61 5.28
N SER A 1075 -22.69 -2.26 4.14
CA SER A 1075 -22.93 -0.97 3.47
C SER A 1075 -22.52 -1.06 2.00
N GLY A 1076 -23.25 -0.38 1.11
CA GLY A 1076 -22.86 -0.22 -0.29
C GLY A 1076 -22.99 -1.47 -1.16
N LEU A 1077 -23.83 -2.44 -0.80
CA LEU A 1077 -23.96 -3.66 -1.60
C LEU A 1077 -24.60 -3.42 -2.97
N THR A 1078 -23.94 -3.92 -4.02
CA THR A 1078 -24.36 -3.85 -5.43
C THR A 1078 -24.73 -5.24 -5.97
N SER A 1079 -24.99 -5.34 -7.29
CA SER A 1079 -25.43 -6.57 -7.98
C SER A 1079 -24.61 -7.82 -7.59
N GLY A 1080 -25.31 -8.88 -7.18
CA GLY A 1080 -24.65 -10.14 -6.83
C GLY A 1080 -25.60 -11.20 -6.31
N VAL A 1081 -25.07 -12.41 -6.12
CA VAL A 1081 -25.77 -13.53 -5.48
C VAL A 1081 -25.29 -13.58 -4.02
N TYR A 1082 -26.22 -13.32 -3.10
CA TYR A 1082 -25.97 -13.23 -1.67
C TYR A 1082 -26.67 -14.35 -0.91
N LEU A 1083 -26.08 -14.75 0.23
CA LEU A 1083 -26.56 -15.87 1.04
C LEU A 1083 -27.17 -15.42 2.38
N THR A 1084 -26.91 -14.18 2.80
CA THR A 1084 -27.64 -13.48 3.87
C THR A 1084 -28.56 -12.43 3.26
N ASN A 1085 -29.56 -11.95 4.01
CA ASN A 1085 -30.47 -10.91 3.54
C ASN A 1085 -29.76 -9.53 3.51
N PRO A 1086 -29.50 -8.96 2.32
CA PRO A 1086 -28.73 -7.73 2.15
C PRO A 1086 -29.61 -6.47 2.14
N SER A 1087 -30.94 -6.59 2.27
CA SER A 1087 -31.89 -5.47 2.10
C SER A 1087 -31.58 -4.22 2.96
N GLY A 1088 -31.06 -4.41 4.18
CA GLY A 1088 -30.62 -3.33 5.06
C GLY A 1088 -29.18 -2.86 4.84
N ALA A 1089 -28.59 -3.14 3.67
CA ALA A 1089 -27.17 -2.93 3.36
C ALA A 1089 -26.91 -2.45 1.91
N LEU A 1090 -27.97 -2.34 1.10
CA LEU A 1090 -27.90 -2.07 -0.33
C LEU A 1090 -27.37 -0.66 -0.62
N ALA A 1091 -26.63 -0.52 -1.72
CA ALA A 1091 -26.47 0.77 -2.37
C ALA A 1091 -27.83 1.28 -2.90
N ASN A 1092 -27.94 2.60 -3.09
CA ASN A 1092 -29.19 3.21 -3.57
C ASN A 1092 -29.62 2.64 -4.94
N ASN A 1093 -30.94 2.57 -5.16
CA ASN A 1093 -31.57 1.99 -6.36
C ASN A 1093 -31.35 0.48 -6.60
N TYR A 1094 -30.67 -0.24 -5.71
CA TYR A 1094 -30.71 -1.70 -5.67
C TYR A 1094 -31.90 -2.19 -4.83
N TYR A 1095 -32.51 -3.29 -5.27
CA TYR A 1095 -33.50 -4.05 -4.53
C TYR A 1095 -33.00 -5.48 -4.35
N VAL A 1096 -33.52 -6.18 -3.35
CA VAL A 1096 -33.31 -7.62 -3.22
C VAL A 1096 -34.53 -8.39 -3.68
N SER A 1097 -34.28 -9.51 -4.36
CA SER A 1097 -35.27 -10.56 -4.59
C SER A 1097 -34.82 -11.85 -3.91
N SER A 1098 -35.72 -12.48 -3.15
CA SER A 1098 -35.48 -13.79 -2.55
C SER A 1098 -35.98 -14.90 -3.47
N THR A 1099 -35.13 -15.90 -3.73
CA THR A 1099 -35.62 -17.20 -4.20
C THR A 1099 -36.10 -18.05 -3.01
N ALA A 1100 -36.95 -19.05 -3.25
CA ALA A 1100 -37.54 -19.88 -2.18
C ALA A 1100 -36.52 -20.68 -1.34
N ASN A 1101 -35.25 -20.73 -1.76
CA ASN A 1101 -34.17 -21.52 -1.16
C ASN A 1101 -33.24 -20.67 -0.28
N GLY A 1102 -33.66 -19.47 0.14
CA GLY A 1102 -32.87 -18.59 1.02
C GLY A 1102 -31.75 -17.80 0.33
N VAL A 1103 -31.57 -17.95 -0.98
CA VAL A 1103 -30.60 -17.19 -1.78
C VAL A 1103 -31.23 -15.87 -2.25
N TRP A 1104 -30.48 -14.79 -2.05
CA TRP A 1104 -30.88 -13.40 -2.28
C TRP A 1104 -30.14 -12.83 -3.50
N THR A 1105 -30.86 -12.51 -4.57
CA THR A 1105 -30.28 -11.81 -5.71
C THR A 1105 -30.46 -10.31 -5.51
N VAL A 1106 -29.38 -9.59 -5.23
CA VAL A 1106 -29.36 -8.13 -5.31
C VAL A 1106 -29.36 -7.76 -6.78
N SER A 1107 -30.37 -7.01 -7.18
CA SER A 1107 -30.59 -6.56 -8.55
C SER A 1107 -30.77 -5.05 -8.56
N TYR A 1108 -30.28 -4.39 -9.60
CA TYR A 1108 -30.55 -2.98 -9.80
C TYR A 1108 -32.00 -2.77 -10.25
N SER A 1109 -32.77 -1.95 -9.54
CA SER A 1109 -34.12 -1.57 -9.95
C SER A 1109 -34.05 -0.41 -10.94
N ALA A 1110 -33.98 -0.76 -12.23
CA ALA A 1110 -34.40 0.19 -13.27
C ALA A 1110 -35.88 0.57 -13.03
N PRO A 1111 -36.25 1.86 -13.03
CA PRO A 1111 -37.63 2.28 -12.79
C PRO A 1111 -38.54 1.84 -13.94
N SER A 1112 -39.40 0.85 -13.67
CA SER A 1112 -40.28 0.27 -14.69
C SER A 1112 -41.54 1.11 -14.94
N SER A 1113 -41.77 1.45 -16.19
CA SER A 1113 -42.98 2.14 -16.64
C SER A 1113 -44.14 1.14 -16.84
N GLY A 1114 -45.23 1.34 -16.10
CA GLY A 1114 -46.46 0.55 -16.23
C GLY A 1114 -47.66 1.31 -15.66
N GLY A 1115 -48.58 1.74 -16.52
CA GLY A 1115 -49.69 2.64 -16.13
C GLY A 1115 -50.95 1.91 -15.65
N GLY A 1116 -51.63 2.49 -14.66
CA GLY A 1116 -52.96 2.08 -14.20
C GLY A 1116 -53.59 3.18 -13.34
N SER A 1117 -54.83 3.59 -13.67
CA SER A 1117 -55.43 4.83 -13.13
C SER A 1117 -56.20 4.63 -11.82
N SER A 1118 -56.00 5.51 -10.84
CA SER A 1118 -57.05 6.00 -9.92
C SER A 1118 -56.53 7.17 -9.06
N SER A 1119 -57.45 7.97 -8.52
CA SER A 1119 -57.17 9.25 -7.86
C SER A 1119 -56.91 9.12 -6.35
N SER A 1120 -55.80 9.71 -5.89
CA SER A 1120 -55.61 10.10 -4.49
C SER A 1120 -54.64 11.28 -4.38
N SER A 1121 -54.89 12.20 -3.45
CA SER A 1121 -54.03 13.35 -3.18
C SER A 1121 -52.79 12.90 -2.40
N ARG A 1122 -51.62 12.87 -3.05
CA ARG A 1122 -50.35 12.49 -2.40
C ARG A 1122 -49.95 13.52 -1.34
N ARG A 1123 -49.93 13.09 -0.08
CA ARG A 1123 -49.10 13.70 0.98
C ARG A 1123 -47.80 12.91 1.09
N TYR A 1124 -46.76 13.57 1.58
CA TYR A 1124 -45.46 13.00 1.88
C TYR A 1124 -45.29 12.95 3.40
N ASP A 1125 -44.99 11.78 3.96
CA ASP A 1125 -44.66 11.68 5.37
C ASP A 1125 -43.25 12.25 5.62
N VAL A 1126 -43.12 13.02 6.71
CA VAL A 1126 -41.87 13.67 7.10
C VAL A 1126 -41.49 13.21 8.50
N SER A 1127 -40.27 12.67 8.62
CA SER A 1127 -39.76 12.07 9.84
C SER A 1127 -38.35 12.58 10.14
N ALA A 1128 -37.93 12.45 11.40
CA ALA A 1128 -36.58 12.72 11.85
C ALA A 1128 -36.00 11.44 12.47
N PRO A 1129 -34.69 11.18 12.31
CA PRO A 1129 -34.02 10.03 12.93
C PRO A 1129 -33.90 10.22 14.45
N SER A 1130 -33.70 9.12 15.17
CA SER A 1130 -33.31 9.18 16.58
C SER A 1130 -31.88 9.67 16.72
N VAL A 1131 -31.69 10.78 17.43
CA VAL A 1131 -30.38 11.40 17.70
C VAL A 1131 -29.88 11.04 19.10
N LYS A 1132 -28.63 11.41 19.39
CA LYS A 1132 -28.03 11.34 20.74
C LYS A 1132 -27.60 12.74 21.17
N HIS A 1133 -27.67 13.01 22.47
CA HIS A 1133 -27.26 14.28 23.11
C HIS A 1133 -28.10 15.52 22.72
N GLY A 1134 -29.37 15.28 22.40
CA GLY A 1134 -30.39 16.28 22.07
C GLY A 1134 -31.62 15.64 21.44
N ASP A 1135 -32.54 16.47 20.96
CA ASP A 1135 -33.76 16.10 20.22
C ASP A 1135 -33.76 16.76 18.82
N VAL A 1136 -34.28 16.04 17.82
CA VAL A 1136 -34.65 16.60 16.51
C VAL A 1136 -36.08 16.19 16.19
N THR A 1137 -36.94 17.17 15.93
CA THR A 1137 -38.37 16.96 15.68
C THR A 1137 -38.83 17.72 14.43
N VAL A 1138 -39.87 17.22 13.77
CA VAL A 1138 -40.44 17.79 12.54
C VAL A 1138 -41.96 17.90 12.64
N SER A 1139 -42.50 19.01 12.12
CA SER A 1139 -43.94 19.28 12.12
C SER A 1139 -44.36 20.14 10.91
N PRO A 1140 -45.43 19.79 10.17
CA PRO A 1140 -46.24 18.58 10.34
C PRO A 1140 -45.48 17.32 9.88
N LYS A 1141 -45.83 16.16 10.46
CA LYS A 1141 -45.27 14.85 10.07
C LYS A 1141 -45.84 14.29 8.76
N SER A 1142 -46.74 15.00 8.09
CA SER A 1142 -47.16 14.75 6.71
C SER A 1142 -47.42 16.08 6.01
N ALA A 1143 -46.90 16.26 4.81
CA ALA A 1143 -46.94 17.53 4.07
C ALA A 1143 -47.39 17.35 2.61
N SER A 1144 -48.03 18.37 2.05
CA SER A 1144 -48.51 18.46 0.67
C SER A 1144 -47.60 19.38 -0.14
N LYS A 1145 -47.73 19.38 -1.49
CA LYS A 1145 -46.95 20.29 -2.34
C LYS A 1145 -47.36 21.75 -2.09
N GLY A 1146 -46.52 22.48 -1.36
CA GLY A 1146 -46.73 23.87 -0.96
C GLY A 1146 -46.77 24.09 0.56
N ASP A 1147 -46.88 23.02 1.35
CA ASP A 1147 -46.88 23.12 2.82
C ASP A 1147 -45.45 23.41 3.33
N THR A 1148 -45.34 24.27 4.34
CA THR A 1148 -44.06 24.56 5.02
C THR A 1148 -43.88 23.61 6.19
N VAL A 1149 -42.75 22.89 6.24
CA VAL A 1149 -42.40 21.99 7.35
C VAL A 1149 -41.35 22.64 8.24
N THR A 1150 -41.63 22.70 9.53
CA THR A 1150 -40.70 23.20 10.55
C THR A 1150 -39.88 22.04 11.12
N ILE A 1151 -38.56 22.19 11.11
CA ILE A 1151 -37.63 21.31 11.82
C ILE A 1151 -37.21 22.04 13.11
N THR A 1152 -37.18 21.34 14.24
CA THR A 1152 -36.74 21.88 15.54
C THR A 1152 -35.67 20.99 16.12
N VAL A 1153 -34.46 21.53 16.23
CA VAL A 1153 -33.28 20.91 16.83
C VAL A 1153 -33.07 21.51 18.22
N LYS A 1154 -32.78 20.67 19.22
CA LYS A 1154 -32.52 21.10 20.60
C LYS A 1154 -31.39 20.25 21.21
N PRO A 1155 -30.21 20.81 21.49
CA PRO A 1155 -29.15 20.09 22.21
C PRO A 1155 -29.52 19.85 23.68
N ASP A 1156 -28.82 18.90 24.31
CA ASP A 1156 -28.95 18.62 25.75
C ASP A 1156 -28.53 19.80 26.64
N SER A 1157 -29.06 19.85 27.86
CA SER A 1157 -28.83 20.95 28.80
C SER A 1157 -27.35 21.07 29.19
N GLY A 1158 -26.71 22.16 28.75
CA GLY A 1158 -25.28 22.42 28.94
C GLY A 1158 -24.48 22.47 27.63
N TYR A 1159 -25.11 22.12 26.50
CA TYR A 1159 -24.52 22.19 25.16
C TYR A 1159 -25.25 23.23 24.31
N GLU A 1160 -24.55 23.83 23.35
CA GLU A 1160 -25.11 24.75 22.36
C GLU A 1160 -24.88 24.24 20.93
N LEU A 1161 -25.74 24.66 20.00
CA LEU A 1161 -25.69 24.26 18.59
C LEU A 1161 -24.87 25.31 17.82
N ASP A 1162 -23.60 25.01 17.58
CA ASP A 1162 -22.64 25.89 16.90
C ASP A 1162 -23.06 26.22 15.46
N THR A 1163 -23.38 25.20 14.67
CA THR A 1163 -23.85 25.34 13.27
C THR A 1163 -24.98 24.37 12.93
N LEU A 1164 -25.82 24.77 11.97
CA LEU A 1164 -26.85 23.95 11.33
C LEU A 1164 -26.77 24.20 9.82
N THR A 1165 -26.43 23.16 9.06
CA THR A 1165 -26.10 23.20 7.63
C THR A 1165 -27.06 22.35 6.81
#